data_AF-A0A1C5P5G4-F1
#
_entry.id   AF-A0A1C5P5G4-F1
#
_cell.length_a   1.000
_cell.length_b   1.000
_cell.length_c   1.000
_cell.angle_alpha   90.00
_cell.angle_beta   90.00
_cell.angle_gamma   90.00
#
_symmetry.space_group_name_H-M   'P 1'
#
loop_
_entity.id
_entity.type
_entity.pdbx_description
1 polymer ?
#
loop_
_entity_poly.entity_id
_entity_poly.type
_entity_poly.pdbx_seq_one_letter_code
_entity_poly.pdbx_strand_id
1 'polypeptide(L)'
;MATEWFISGNPKKYDCVNAFRDLRKIDWRQSTNVEAGDIVYIYVSGEEHAVRLKCKANKVDIKVPDIDDKKYDLTGEFDGTAGRYMELELIEELNGDLYDHILMEKHGFGTPQSPVRVNLETREYLKVAQELQHIDEMDPDKHDGSYELARETVRAYKNMCNLDQIDFRDMNLIYHMVIGTWRQKIDIKKKSISESHLPDNEKSRLVGLLDTIWDRSKNNAYTNREGDVSIGMFGTAFYSFYDAKKEDCIRFIQMCIDILDNDSDEEMFDICQKALSTGISGMQAASASVILHCLKPYTFPVFNSNSGNPNIYLYFGIDLEKVSDLSKYIENCKKVKTFRDNNFTVKNYRIFDLEARKLGKGDKEYDAIDFERIEAFFKDYAGKHYVNPDNAGPNKEEMEAFKEEGGKARKEFTKFCSHVVSAFPELEAQSCSGWINQGNNTQRYFWVELKGKDWKKYPHSISIFFNDKSLTDEEWVLSVHVETRDGASKDEDYSRHNVIADIEIPEGVDAYYAYTNKQGDYLLAEGGQQEVKELRDSGKAKKIQVIKRISKPYDYTRTTEIVKETQDAVKFLMPFYQYIFEQAGIIVGEAKYWPSAEEYPVKLTKDDWMRFIDEVESKSHDGCMRVLACYVDIGGIGSPKTLSDKYKGYPTVYTSSILNTSKRALSFFEMEPCPYGDTQRYFPIAFQVRIGNEVNAGTYEYKMRPELLEALQEMNLTEIDLIYDKGGNDEMSETEFDKNIILYGPPGTGKTYNTAIYAVAICDKLSLDEVKSRPYEEVLDRYRVLKDEEKRVAFTTFHQSYGYEEFIEGIKPKMDSEALDVEYTIKDGVFKDFCDRASKKKTSSSGVNVGENARVWNVILGGNNEPELKQRCFNEGTIRIGWHKSPEVITDETEGLNDKERRILLNFQDEMEIGDVVVARATSDAVDGVAIITGEVEFDTSDKHYPRKRRVQWLYKGANISIIDLNGGTRLDRKSVYPLNRISVGDLLSRVPTEAGVEVKDETRPFVFIIDEINRGNISKIFGELITLIEPTKRKGAKEAMEATLPYSNVPFGVPNNVYLIGTMNTADRSIAIMDTALRRRFQFEEMMPNPQVLRNIGADKVVDGDVELDVAEMLEVINKRIEYLFDREHTIGHAFFTDLKDEPTVQKLASIFKKSVIPLLQEYFYEDYSKIRMCLGDNGKENTEHMFILANEIKLNQIFRGDTSDVDIPDYAYVIQDEAFDNIMSYKEIIG
;
A
#
# COMPACT_ATOMS: atom_id res chain seq x y z
N MET A 1 -11.90 -12.24 35.00
CA MET A 1 -12.72 -13.46 34.72
C MET A 1 -12.02 -14.65 35.38
N ALA A 2 -12.52 -15.88 35.22
CA ALA A 2 -11.79 -17.09 35.60
C ALA A 2 -10.52 -17.23 34.74
N THR A 3 -9.40 -17.67 35.32
CA THR A 3 -8.18 -17.99 34.58
C THR A 3 -8.31 -19.38 33.97
N GLU A 4 -7.76 -19.58 32.78
CA GLU A 4 -7.72 -20.88 32.13
C GLU A 4 -6.30 -21.48 32.18
N TRP A 5 -6.21 -22.75 32.56
CA TRP A 5 -4.96 -23.49 32.71
C TRP A 5 -4.98 -24.82 31.93
N PHE A 6 -3.85 -25.24 31.38
CA PHE A 6 -3.58 -26.62 30.98
C PHE A 6 -2.77 -27.34 32.05
N ILE A 7 -3.12 -28.58 32.35
CA ILE A 7 -2.35 -29.50 33.18
C ILE A 7 -2.16 -30.86 32.49
N SER A 8 -1.13 -31.59 32.89
CA SER A 8 -0.77 -32.89 32.31
C SER A 8 -1.26 -34.05 33.18
N GLY A 9 -2.16 -34.87 32.65
CA GLY A 9 -2.56 -36.16 33.22
C GLY A 9 -1.82 -37.30 32.53
N ASN A 10 -1.45 -38.34 33.29
CA ASN A 10 -0.83 -39.55 32.75
C ASN A 10 -1.62 -40.78 33.22
N PRO A 11 -2.44 -41.41 32.34
CA PRO A 11 -3.32 -42.52 32.70
C PRO A 11 -2.56 -43.80 33.06
N LYS A 12 -1.24 -43.87 32.79
CA LYS A 12 -0.36 -44.97 33.24
C LYS A 12 0.20 -44.74 34.66
N LYS A 13 -0.05 -43.56 35.25
CA LYS A 13 0.17 -43.27 36.69
C LYS A 13 -1.14 -43.15 37.44
N TYR A 14 -2.05 -42.30 36.95
CA TYR A 14 -3.33 -42.03 37.56
C TYR A 14 -4.42 -41.93 36.47
N ASP A 15 -5.41 -42.82 36.51
CA ASP A 15 -6.50 -42.89 35.52
C ASP A 15 -7.53 -41.78 35.74
N CYS A 16 -7.13 -40.55 35.41
CA CYS A 16 -7.95 -39.34 35.57
C CYS A 16 -9.28 -39.40 34.79
N VAL A 17 -9.30 -40.03 33.61
CA VAL A 17 -10.51 -40.09 32.78
C VAL A 17 -11.59 -40.93 33.46
N ASN A 18 -11.26 -42.12 33.95
CA ASN A 18 -12.25 -42.93 34.67
C ASN A 18 -12.50 -42.44 36.10
N ALA A 19 -11.55 -41.71 36.71
CA ALA A 19 -11.77 -41.01 37.98
C ALA A 19 -12.88 -39.96 37.90
N PHE A 20 -12.81 -39.04 36.92
CA PHE A 20 -13.85 -38.03 36.73
C PHE A 20 -15.18 -38.61 36.27
N ARG A 21 -15.21 -39.73 35.53
CA ARG A 21 -16.46 -40.39 35.11
C ARG A 21 -17.29 -40.92 36.27
N ASP A 22 -16.67 -41.65 37.21
CA ASP A 22 -17.33 -42.20 38.38
C ASP A 22 -17.57 -41.15 39.47
N LEU A 23 -16.57 -40.33 39.79
CA LEU A 23 -16.57 -39.46 40.98
C LEU A 23 -17.09 -38.04 40.71
N ARG A 24 -17.04 -37.58 39.44
CA ARG A 24 -17.27 -36.19 38.99
C ARG A 24 -16.35 -35.12 39.58
N LYS A 25 -15.72 -35.36 40.73
CA LYS A 25 -14.70 -34.51 41.35
C LYS A 25 -13.51 -35.31 41.85
N ILE A 26 -12.33 -34.72 41.84
CA ILE A 26 -11.08 -35.27 42.42
C ILE A 26 -10.21 -34.16 43.03
N ASP A 27 -9.33 -34.53 43.96
CA ASP A 27 -8.37 -33.63 44.59
C ASP A 27 -7.02 -33.65 43.85
N TRP A 28 -6.81 -32.72 42.92
CA TRP A 28 -5.58 -32.65 42.13
C TRP A 28 -4.46 -31.92 42.90
N ARG A 29 -3.20 -32.34 42.73
CA ARG A 29 -2.05 -31.68 43.36
C ARG A 29 -1.81 -30.28 42.77
N GLN A 30 -1.89 -29.24 43.60
CA GLN A 30 -1.80 -27.84 43.19
C GLN A 30 -0.36 -27.31 43.27
N SER A 31 0.37 -27.33 42.14
CA SER A 31 1.73 -26.77 42.04
C SER A 31 1.79 -25.30 41.59
N THR A 32 0.66 -24.69 41.17
CA THR A 32 0.58 -23.26 40.76
C THR A 32 -0.58 -22.54 41.47
N ASN A 33 -0.67 -21.22 41.31
CA ASN A 33 -1.75 -20.39 41.84
C ASN A 33 -3.01 -20.43 40.95
N VAL A 34 -3.61 -21.62 40.84
CA VAL A 34 -5.02 -21.75 40.45
C VAL A 34 -5.88 -21.13 41.55
N GLU A 35 -6.87 -20.32 41.18
CA GLU A 35 -7.86 -19.72 42.09
C GLU A 35 -9.21 -20.48 42.06
N ALA A 36 -10.00 -20.37 43.12
CA ALA A 36 -11.33 -20.97 43.17
C ALA A 36 -12.29 -20.23 42.21
N GLY A 37 -12.65 -20.89 41.11
CA GLY A 37 -13.37 -20.31 39.98
C GLY A 37 -12.70 -20.61 38.63
N ASP A 38 -11.39 -20.86 38.61
CA ASP A 38 -10.59 -21.11 37.41
C ASP A 38 -11.04 -22.35 36.62
N ILE A 39 -10.76 -22.33 35.31
CA ILE A 39 -10.98 -23.45 34.39
C ILE A 39 -9.66 -24.20 34.20
N VAL A 40 -9.71 -25.52 34.30
CA VAL A 40 -8.54 -26.41 34.21
C VAL A 40 -8.79 -27.47 33.15
N TYR A 41 -8.06 -27.39 32.05
CA TYR A 41 -8.05 -28.32 30.94
C TYR A 41 -6.97 -29.40 31.16
N ILE A 42 -7.32 -30.68 31.06
CA ILE A 42 -6.39 -31.80 31.29
C ILE A 42 -5.99 -32.44 29.96
N TYR A 43 -4.70 -32.31 29.64
CA TYR A 43 -4.03 -33.04 28.57
C TYR A 43 -3.71 -34.46 29.03
N VAL A 44 -4.32 -35.46 28.39
CA VAL A 44 -4.07 -36.88 28.63
C VAL A 44 -2.88 -37.33 27.79
N SER A 45 -1.72 -37.34 28.43
CA SER A 45 -0.49 -37.90 27.88
C SER A 45 -0.57 -39.42 27.75
N GLY A 46 0.30 -40.05 26.94
CA GLY A 46 0.33 -41.51 26.79
C GLY A 46 -0.13 -41.95 25.40
N GLU A 47 -1.24 -42.66 25.30
CA GLU A 47 -1.74 -43.20 24.03
C GLU A 47 -2.80 -42.30 23.35
N GLU A 48 -3.43 -41.37 24.08
CA GLU A 48 -4.44 -40.46 23.53
C GLU A 48 -3.88 -39.15 22.95
N HIS A 49 -2.80 -38.61 23.55
CA HIS A 49 -2.16 -37.36 23.10
C HIS A 49 -3.12 -36.17 22.87
N ALA A 50 -4.08 -35.95 23.76
CA ALA A 50 -5.15 -34.97 23.56
C ALA A 50 -5.65 -34.32 24.85
N VAL A 51 -6.33 -33.18 24.74
CA VAL A 51 -7.06 -32.57 25.87
C VAL A 51 -8.45 -33.21 25.96
N ARG A 52 -8.77 -33.84 27.10
CA ARG A 52 -9.99 -34.67 27.23
C ARG A 52 -10.95 -34.24 28.34
N LEU A 53 -10.51 -33.40 29.28
CA LEU A 53 -11.31 -33.02 30.44
C LEU A 53 -11.22 -31.51 30.61
N LYS A 54 -12.37 -30.86 30.76
CA LYS A 54 -12.50 -29.45 31.13
C LYS A 54 -13.16 -29.39 32.50
N CYS A 55 -12.42 -28.88 33.46
CA CYS A 55 -12.79 -28.90 34.87
C CYS A 55 -12.86 -27.48 35.44
N LYS A 56 -13.54 -27.33 36.58
CA LYS A 56 -13.54 -26.11 37.40
C LYS A 56 -12.80 -26.36 38.70
N ALA A 57 -11.94 -25.44 39.11
CA ALA A 57 -11.40 -25.43 40.47
C ALA A 57 -12.43 -24.84 41.45
N ASN A 58 -12.91 -25.64 42.42
CA ASN A 58 -13.89 -25.20 43.41
C ASN A 58 -13.28 -24.84 44.77
N LYS A 59 -12.24 -25.56 45.16
CA LYS A 59 -11.48 -25.39 46.39
C LYS A 59 -10.00 -25.38 46.00
N VAL A 60 -9.18 -24.60 46.71
CA VAL A 60 -7.72 -24.50 46.52
C VAL A 60 -7.03 -24.50 47.89
N ASP A 61 -5.72 -24.71 47.92
CA ASP A 61 -4.90 -24.79 49.15
C ASP A 61 -5.36 -25.87 50.17
N ILE A 62 -6.01 -26.93 49.68
CA ILE A 62 -6.42 -28.09 50.49
C ILE A 62 -5.15 -28.78 51.03
N LYS A 63 -5.08 -28.98 52.35
CA LYS A 63 -3.90 -29.54 53.04
C LYS A 63 -3.85 -31.07 53.11
N VAL A 64 -5.02 -31.71 53.01
CA VAL A 64 -5.19 -33.17 53.02
C VAL A 64 -6.39 -33.43 52.09
N PRO A 65 -6.26 -34.25 51.03
CA PRO A 65 -7.38 -34.57 50.15
C PRO A 65 -8.50 -35.27 50.93
N ASP A 66 -9.76 -34.93 50.62
CA ASP A 66 -10.96 -35.50 51.24
C ASP A 66 -11.77 -36.43 50.32
N ILE A 67 -11.38 -36.55 49.04
CA ILE A 67 -11.94 -37.48 48.06
C ILE A 67 -11.14 -38.81 48.06
N ASP A 68 -11.82 -39.96 48.12
CA ASP A 68 -11.18 -41.29 48.06
C ASP A 68 -11.14 -41.84 46.62
N ASP A 69 -10.06 -41.51 45.91
CA ASP A 69 -9.82 -41.85 44.50
C ASP A 69 -8.74 -42.93 44.31
N LYS A 70 -8.26 -43.55 45.40
CA LYS A 70 -7.10 -44.46 45.42
C LYS A 70 -7.18 -45.67 44.51
N LYS A 71 -8.38 -46.03 44.02
CA LYS A 71 -8.56 -47.08 43.00
C LYS A 71 -8.06 -46.68 41.60
N TYR A 72 -7.67 -45.41 41.39
CA TYR A 72 -7.15 -44.86 40.14
C TYR A 72 -5.64 -44.57 40.15
N ASP A 73 -4.98 -44.52 41.31
CA ASP A 73 -3.50 -44.54 41.37
C ASP A 73 -3.01 -45.95 41.03
N LEU A 74 -2.40 -46.07 39.86
CA LEU A 74 -1.87 -47.32 39.31
C LEU A 74 -0.41 -47.57 39.72
N THR A 75 0.26 -46.58 40.33
CA THR A 75 1.68 -46.66 40.71
C THR A 75 1.91 -46.72 42.22
N GLY A 76 0.97 -46.26 43.05
CA GLY A 76 1.14 -46.12 44.50
C GLY A 76 2.11 -45.00 44.88
N GLU A 77 2.37 -44.05 43.97
CA GLU A 77 3.21 -42.87 44.22
C GLU A 77 2.43 -41.77 44.97
N PHE A 78 1.11 -41.87 45.09
CA PHE A 78 0.24 -40.85 45.68
C PHE A 78 -0.10 -41.17 47.14
N ASP A 79 0.77 -40.78 48.09
CA ASP A 79 0.52 -41.02 49.52
C ASP A 79 -0.51 -40.06 50.16
N GLY A 80 -0.84 -38.95 49.49
CA GLY A 80 -1.80 -37.93 49.97
C GLY A 80 -1.31 -37.06 51.14
N THR A 81 -0.03 -37.17 51.54
CA THR A 81 0.53 -36.53 52.75
C THR A 81 1.39 -35.30 52.49
N ALA A 82 1.83 -35.07 51.25
CA ALA A 82 2.86 -34.08 50.93
C ALA A 82 2.45 -33.12 49.78
N GLY A 83 1.86 -31.97 50.14
CA GLY A 83 1.61 -30.87 49.21
C GLY A 83 0.45 -29.97 49.62
N ARG A 84 -0.06 -29.22 48.63
CA ARG A 84 -1.40 -28.63 48.63
C ARG A 84 -2.19 -29.18 47.44
N TYR A 85 -3.51 -29.21 47.56
CA TYR A 85 -4.44 -29.80 46.59
C TYR A 85 -5.57 -28.83 46.22
N MET A 86 -6.24 -29.10 45.11
CA MET A 86 -7.39 -28.35 44.61
C MET A 86 -8.51 -29.31 44.18
N GLU A 87 -9.75 -29.04 44.59
CA GLU A 87 -10.92 -29.79 44.14
C GLU A 87 -11.21 -29.38 42.70
N LEU A 88 -10.99 -30.29 41.75
CA LEU A 88 -11.45 -30.16 40.39
C LEU A 88 -12.81 -30.85 40.23
N GLU A 89 -13.80 -30.13 39.69
CA GLU A 89 -15.08 -30.69 39.26
C GLU A 89 -15.14 -30.73 37.73
N LEU A 90 -15.54 -31.87 37.16
CA LEU A 90 -15.72 -32.04 35.73
C LEU A 90 -16.88 -31.17 35.23
N ILE A 91 -16.59 -30.23 34.33
CA ILE A 91 -17.61 -29.51 33.56
C ILE A 91 -18.02 -30.37 32.35
N GLU A 92 -17.02 -30.88 31.61
CA GLU A 92 -17.22 -31.40 30.25
C GLU A 92 -16.09 -32.39 29.88
N GLU A 93 -16.46 -33.53 29.26
CA GLU A 93 -15.50 -34.42 28.59
C GLU A 93 -15.33 -33.95 27.13
N LEU A 94 -14.12 -33.49 26.80
CA LEU A 94 -13.78 -32.97 25.49
C LEU A 94 -13.45 -34.14 24.54
N ASN A 95 -14.44 -34.50 23.74
CA ASN A 95 -14.39 -35.63 22.81
C ASN A 95 -14.23 -35.16 21.36
N GLY A 96 -13.66 -36.02 20.52
CA GLY A 96 -13.42 -35.76 19.09
C GLY A 96 -11.99 -35.30 18.78
N ASP A 97 -11.73 -35.19 17.49
CA ASP A 97 -10.45 -34.86 16.86
C ASP A 97 -10.02 -33.40 17.16
N LEU A 98 -11.00 -32.53 17.48
CA LEU A 98 -10.82 -31.10 17.79
C LEU A 98 -9.78 -30.80 18.87
N TYR A 99 -9.56 -31.75 19.79
CA TYR A 99 -8.73 -31.55 20.99
C TYR A 99 -7.43 -32.36 20.99
N ASP A 100 -7.09 -32.97 19.85
CA ASP A 100 -5.86 -33.73 19.68
C ASP A 100 -4.64 -32.82 19.49
N HIS A 101 -3.47 -33.24 20.00
CA HIS A 101 -2.24 -32.41 20.01
C HIS A 101 -1.91 -31.81 18.66
N ILE A 102 -1.95 -32.59 17.58
CA ILE A 102 -1.53 -32.18 16.23
C ILE A 102 -2.43 -31.06 15.66
N LEU A 103 -3.69 -30.98 16.10
CA LEU A 103 -4.59 -29.91 15.69
C LEU A 103 -4.44 -28.70 16.61
N MET A 104 -4.43 -28.89 17.93
CA MET A 104 -4.27 -27.79 18.89
C MET A 104 -2.90 -27.08 18.77
N GLU A 105 -1.83 -27.80 18.44
CA GLU A 105 -0.47 -27.26 18.25
C GLU A 105 -0.39 -26.26 17.09
N LYS A 106 -1.24 -26.39 16.07
CA LYS A 106 -1.40 -25.40 14.98
C LYS A 106 -2.00 -24.08 15.46
N HIS A 107 -2.64 -24.07 16.63
CA HIS A 107 -3.27 -22.93 17.30
C HIS A 107 -2.56 -22.62 18.62
N GLY A 108 -1.23 -22.69 18.61
CA GLY A 108 -0.37 -22.27 19.72
C GLY A 108 -0.31 -23.18 20.95
N PHE A 109 -0.94 -24.37 20.96
CA PHE A 109 -0.87 -25.28 22.11
C PHE A 109 0.51 -25.92 22.25
N GLY A 110 1.13 -25.77 23.43
CA GLY A 110 2.33 -26.51 23.82
C GLY A 110 2.01 -27.55 24.89
N THR A 111 2.51 -28.78 24.73
CA THR A 111 2.31 -29.86 25.72
C THR A 111 2.74 -29.42 27.13
N PRO A 112 1.84 -29.47 28.14
CA PRO A 112 2.20 -29.13 29.51
C PRO A 112 3.13 -30.17 30.13
N GLN A 113 4.31 -29.73 30.56
CA GLN A 113 5.17 -30.48 31.50
C GLN A 113 4.87 -30.11 32.96
N SER A 114 4.32 -28.91 33.17
CA SER A 114 3.81 -28.35 34.42
C SER A 114 2.49 -27.60 34.11
N PRO A 115 1.74 -27.12 35.11
CA PRO A 115 0.57 -26.27 34.86
C PRO A 115 0.96 -24.96 34.15
N VAL A 116 0.37 -24.69 32.99
CA VAL A 116 0.59 -23.49 32.18
C VAL A 116 -0.73 -22.78 31.89
N ARG A 117 -0.72 -21.45 31.74
CA ARG A 117 -1.92 -20.70 31.35
C ARG A 117 -2.26 -20.95 29.87
N VAL A 118 -3.54 -21.09 29.54
CA VAL A 118 -4.01 -21.13 28.15
C VAL A 118 -3.66 -19.79 27.50
N ASN A 119 -2.94 -19.82 26.37
CA ASN A 119 -2.59 -18.61 25.64
C ASN A 119 -3.75 -18.14 24.74
N LEU A 120 -3.66 -16.90 24.25
CA LEU A 120 -4.71 -16.23 23.48
C LEU A 120 -5.12 -16.99 22.20
N GLU A 121 -4.16 -17.55 21.46
CA GLU A 121 -4.41 -18.27 20.20
C GLU A 121 -5.17 -19.58 20.46
N THR A 122 -4.70 -20.36 21.44
CA THR A 122 -5.38 -21.59 21.86
C THR A 122 -6.73 -21.30 22.51
N ARG A 123 -6.90 -20.16 23.21
CA ARG A 123 -8.19 -19.72 23.76
C ARG A 123 -9.18 -19.35 22.66
N GLU A 124 -8.75 -18.62 21.63
CA GLU A 124 -9.61 -18.27 20.49
C GLU A 124 -10.05 -19.54 19.73
N TYR A 125 -9.16 -20.51 19.54
CA TYR A 125 -9.49 -21.84 18.99
C TYR A 125 -10.46 -22.63 19.87
N LEU A 126 -10.16 -22.81 21.17
CA LEU A 126 -11.02 -23.54 22.11
C LEU A 126 -12.42 -22.92 22.19
N LYS A 127 -12.50 -21.59 22.17
CA LYS A 127 -13.77 -20.85 22.14
C LYS A 127 -14.57 -21.17 20.89
N VAL A 128 -13.99 -21.05 19.69
CA VAL A 128 -14.69 -21.34 18.43
C VAL A 128 -15.12 -22.81 18.33
N ALA A 129 -14.26 -23.74 18.74
CA ALA A 129 -14.58 -25.16 18.79
C ALA A 129 -15.78 -25.45 19.72
N GLN A 130 -15.76 -24.90 20.94
CA GLN A 130 -16.83 -25.12 21.93
C GLN A 130 -18.13 -24.37 21.58
N GLU A 131 -18.06 -23.14 21.05
CA GLU A 131 -19.24 -22.44 20.53
C GLU A 131 -19.92 -23.28 19.44
N LEU A 132 -19.17 -23.87 18.50
CA LEU A 132 -19.72 -24.74 17.46
C LEU A 132 -20.21 -26.11 17.97
N GLN A 133 -19.71 -26.62 19.11
CA GLN A 133 -20.22 -27.86 19.71
C GLN A 133 -21.53 -27.65 20.48
N HIS A 134 -21.77 -26.45 21.01
CA HIS A 134 -22.90 -26.13 21.90
C HIS A 134 -23.96 -25.18 21.33
N ILE A 135 -23.77 -24.64 20.11
CA ILE A 135 -24.74 -23.77 19.45
C ILE A 135 -26.01 -24.53 19.00
N ASP A 136 -27.17 -23.88 19.11
CA ASP A 136 -28.44 -24.41 18.61
C ASP A 136 -28.47 -24.54 17.07
N GLU A 137 -29.19 -25.54 16.58
CA GLU A 137 -29.32 -25.77 15.13
C GLU A 137 -30.13 -24.66 14.44
N MET A 138 -29.63 -24.21 13.28
CA MET A 138 -30.20 -23.09 12.53
C MET A 138 -31.27 -23.55 11.55
N ASP A 139 -32.48 -23.03 11.72
CA ASP A 139 -33.56 -23.07 10.73
C ASP A 139 -33.17 -22.18 9.52
N PRO A 140 -32.96 -22.75 8.32
CA PRO A 140 -32.51 -21.99 7.15
C PRO A 140 -33.56 -20.98 6.68
N ASP A 141 -34.83 -21.37 6.67
CA ASP A 141 -35.93 -20.57 6.12
C ASP A 141 -36.34 -19.43 7.07
N LYS A 142 -35.95 -19.49 8.35
CA LYS A 142 -35.95 -18.33 9.26
C LYS A 142 -34.66 -17.50 9.19
N HIS A 143 -33.56 -18.04 8.64
CA HIS A 143 -32.30 -17.32 8.52
C HIS A 143 -32.27 -16.37 7.31
N ASP A 144 -32.61 -16.85 6.11
CA ASP A 144 -32.59 -16.04 4.88
C ASP A 144 -33.57 -16.58 3.82
N GLY A 145 -34.24 -15.69 3.10
CA GLY A 145 -35.22 -16.07 2.06
C GLY A 145 -34.65 -16.79 0.84
N SER A 146 -33.33 -16.76 0.63
CA SER A 146 -32.69 -17.45 -0.50
C SER A 146 -32.81 -18.99 -0.45
N TYR A 147 -33.00 -19.58 0.73
CA TYR A 147 -33.26 -21.02 0.88
C TYR A 147 -34.62 -21.44 0.28
N GLU A 148 -35.69 -20.71 0.62
CA GLU A 148 -37.03 -20.89 0.05
C GLU A 148 -36.99 -20.62 -1.46
N LEU A 149 -36.40 -19.50 -1.87
CA LEU A 149 -36.35 -19.04 -3.26
C LEU A 149 -35.58 -20.02 -4.19
N ALA A 150 -34.46 -20.58 -3.75
CA ALA A 150 -33.67 -21.54 -4.53
C ALA A 150 -34.46 -22.83 -4.78
N ARG A 151 -35.06 -23.41 -3.73
CA ARG A 151 -35.84 -24.65 -3.84
C ARG A 151 -37.10 -24.43 -4.68
N GLU A 152 -37.78 -23.29 -4.54
CA GLU A 152 -38.96 -22.96 -5.36
C GLU A 152 -38.64 -22.68 -6.83
N THR A 153 -37.42 -22.21 -7.13
CA THR A 153 -36.91 -22.07 -8.50
C THR A 153 -36.60 -23.44 -9.12
N VAL A 154 -35.97 -24.35 -8.39
CA VAL A 154 -35.76 -25.73 -8.86
C VAL A 154 -37.10 -26.48 -9.00
N ARG A 155 -38.11 -26.19 -8.16
CA ARG A 155 -39.49 -26.68 -8.35
C ARG A 155 -40.14 -26.19 -9.64
N ALA A 156 -39.86 -24.96 -10.06
CA ALA A 156 -40.33 -24.47 -11.36
C ALA A 156 -39.77 -25.30 -12.53
N TYR A 157 -38.49 -25.68 -12.47
CA TYR A 157 -37.88 -26.60 -13.45
C TYR A 157 -38.39 -28.05 -13.31
N LYS A 158 -38.69 -28.52 -12.10
CA LYS A 158 -39.34 -29.83 -11.90
C LYS A 158 -40.76 -29.89 -12.48
N ASN A 159 -41.48 -28.75 -12.47
CA ASN A 159 -42.79 -28.61 -13.12
C ASN A 159 -42.69 -28.48 -14.65
N MET A 160 -41.52 -28.12 -15.18
CA MET A 160 -41.26 -27.97 -16.61
C MET A 160 -41.04 -29.35 -17.24
N CYS A 161 -42.10 -29.95 -17.78
CA CYS A 161 -42.10 -31.34 -18.29
C CYS A 161 -41.19 -31.61 -19.50
N ASN A 162 -40.47 -30.61 -20.02
CA ASN A 162 -39.43 -30.79 -21.03
C ASN A 162 -38.22 -29.90 -20.70
N LEU A 163 -37.06 -30.51 -20.45
CA LEU A 163 -35.81 -29.81 -20.16
C LEU A 163 -34.97 -29.51 -21.42
N ASP A 164 -35.35 -30.00 -22.61
CA ASP A 164 -34.63 -29.81 -23.88
C ASP A 164 -34.47 -28.34 -24.31
N GLN A 165 -35.12 -27.40 -23.62
CA GLN A 165 -35.06 -25.96 -23.88
C GLN A 165 -34.06 -25.21 -22.99
N ILE A 166 -33.53 -25.85 -21.93
CA ILE A 166 -32.63 -25.21 -20.97
C ILE A 166 -31.29 -24.81 -21.60
N ASP A 167 -30.77 -23.64 -21.20
CA ASP A 167 -29.40 -23.21 -21.46
C ASP A 167 -28.78 -22.49 -20.25
N PHE A 168 -27.67 -21.76 -20.45
CA PHE A 168 -26.97 -21.02 -19.41
C PHE A 168 -27.85 -19.99 -18.66
N ARG A 169 -28.92 -19.48 -19.28
CA ARG A 169 -29.84 -18.49 -18.67
C ARG A 169 -30.59 -19.08 -17.50
N ASP A 170 -30.90 -20.37 -17.58
CA ASP A 170 -31.58 -21.12 -16.52
C ASP A 170 -30.64 -21.43 -15.34
N MET A 171 -29.37 -21.75 -15.63
CA MET A 171 -28.33 -21.85 -14.60
C MET A 171 -28.07 -20.48 -13.93
N ASN A 172 -28.01 -19.41 -14.72
CA ASN A 172 -27.88 -18.04 -14.22
C ASN A 172 -29.06 -17.67 -13.32
N LEU A 173 -30.29 -18.05 -13.65
CA LEU A 173 -31.44 -17.84 -12.77
C LEU A 173 -31.24 -18.50 -11.40
N ILE A 174 -30.91 -19.79 -11.35
CA ILE A 174 -30.70 -20.52 -10.08
C ILE A 174 -29.58 -19.86 -9.26
N TYR A 175 -28.44 -19.53 -9.88
CA TYR A 175 -27.32 -18.86 -9.21
C TYR A 175 -27.70 -17.44 -8.72
N HIS A 176 -28.43 -16.68 -9.53
CA HIS A 176 -28.91 -15.35 -9.17
C HIS A 176 -29.91 -15.35 -8.00
N MET A 177 -30.60 -16.46 -7.72
CA MET A 177 -31.46 -16.55 -6.54
C MET A 177 -30.65 -16.62 -5.23
N VAL A 178 -29.52 -17.34 -5.20
CA VAL A 178 -28.75 -17.62 -3.97
C VAL A 178 -27.77 -16.51 -3.54
N ILE A 179 -27.29 -15.69 -4.48
CA ILE A 179 -26.35 -14.59 -4.18
C ILE A 179 -27.05 -13.33 -3.65
N GLY A 180 -26.34 -12.54 -2.83
CA GLY A 180 -26.90 -11.41 -2.09
C GLY A 180 -27.34 -10.22 -2.95
N THR A 181 -28.46 -9.57 -2.58
CA THR A 181 -29.01 -8.45 -3.36
C THR A 181 -28.15 -7.19 -3.39
N TRP A 182 -27.18 -7.05 -2.47
CA TRP A 182 -26.16 -5.99 -2.55
C TRP A 182 -25.19 -6.18 -3.73
N ARG A 183 -25.11 -7.39 -4.31
CA ARG A 183 -24.40 -7.65 -5.59
C ARG A 183 -25.36 -7.68 -6.77
N GLN A 184 -26.53 -8.32 -6.65
CA GLN A 184 -27.57 -8.33 -7.68
C GLN A 184 -28.84 -7.63 -7.20
N LYS A 185 -29.07 -6.38 -7.65
CA LYS A 185 -30.33 -5.66 -7.40
C LYS A 185 -31.54 -6.54 -7.72
N ILE A 186 -32.64 -6.38 -6.98
CA ILE A 186 -33.85 -7.21 -7.15
C ILE A 186 -34.36 -7.23 -8.60
N ASP A 187 -34.18 -6.13 -9.34
CA ASP A 187 -34.54 -6.01 -10.75
C ASP A 187 -33.74 -6.97 -11.65
N ILE A 188 -32.49 -7.29 -11.29
CA ILE A 188 -31.65 -8.26 -12.00
C ILE A 188 -32.12 -9.69 -11.72
N LYS A 189 -32.51 -10.00 -10.47
CA LYS A 189 -33.17 -11.27 -10.14
C LYS A 189 -34.47 -11.44 -10.96
N LYS A 190 -35.30 -10.39 -11.07
CA LYS A 190 -36.51 -10.39 -11.92
C LYS A 190 -36.19 -10.52 -13.41
N LYS A 191 -35.15 -9.84 -13.90
CA LYS A 191 -34.68 -9.95 -15.28
C LYS A 191 -34.31 -11.39 -15.63
N SER A 192 -33.52 -12.08 -14.80
CA SER A 192 -33.18 -13.50 -15.03
C SER A 192 -34.38 -14.45 -14.97
N ILE A 193 -35.43 -14.13 -14.18
CA ILE A 193 -36.71 -14.87 -14.27
C ILE A 193 -37.32 -14.68 -15.66
N SER A 194 -37.35 -13.46 -16.21
CA SER A 194 -37.90 -13.21 -17.55
C SER A 194 -37.10 -13.85 -18.69
N GLU A 195 -35.77 -13.93 -18.59
CA GLU A 195 -34.86 -14.44 -19.62
C GLU A 195 -34.74 -15.99 -19.67
N SER A 196 -35.16 -16.67 -18.61
CA SER A 196 -35.19 -18.14 -18.49
C SER A 196 -36.18 -18.82 -19.45
N HIS A 197 -36.10 -20.14 -19.60
CA HIS A 197 -37.06 -20.93 -20.39
C HIS A 197 -38.28 -21.43 -19.60
N LEU A 198 -38.43 -21.00 -18.35
CA LEU A 198 -39.59 -21.36 -17.52
C LEU A 198 -40.92 -20.91 -18.18
N PRO A 199 -42.00 -21.70 -18.07
CA PRO A 199 -43.34 -21.28 -18.50
C PRO A 199 -43.81 -19.99 -17.81
N ASP A 200 -44.59 -19.16 -18.51
CA ASP A 200 -45.01 -17.83 -18.00
C ASP A 200 -45.77 -17.87 -16.67
N ASN A 201 -46.48 -18.96 -16.38
CA ASN A 201 -47.13 -19.18 -15.09
C ASN A 201 -46.12 -19.42 -13.95
N GLU A 202 -45.02 -20.11 -14.22
CA GLU A 202 -43.92 -20.30 -13.27
C GLU A 202 -43.11 -19.00 -13.11
N LYS A 203 -42.81 -18.29 -14.21
CA LYS A 203 -42.17 -16.97 -14.15
C LYS A 203 -42.97 -15.99 -13.28
N SER A 204 -44.29 -15.92 -13.50
CA SER A 204 -45.21 -15.10 -12.71
C SER A 204 -45.23 -15.49 -11.23
N ARG A 205 -45.21 -16.81 -10.94
CA ARG A 205 -45.16 -17.35 -9.56
C ARG A 205 -43.85 -16.98 -8.86
N LEU A 206 -42.71 -17.12 -9.54
CA LEU A 206 -41.40 -16.79 -8.96
C LEU A 206 -41.21 -15.28 -8.73
N VAL A 207 -41.73 -14.42 -9.61
CA VAL A 207 -41.72 -12.96 -9.35
C VAL A 207 -42.56 -12.61 -8.11
N GLY A 208 -43.76 -13.17 -7.98
CA GLY A 208 -44.61 -12.96 -6.80
C GLY A 208 -44.01 -13.51 -5.51
N LEU A 209 -43.30 -14.64 -5.57
CA LEU A 209 -42.54 -15.18 -4.44
C LEU A 209 -41.36 -14.28 -4.07
N LEU A 210 -40.58 -13.82 -5.04
CA LEU A 210 -39.45 -12.91 -4.83
C LEU A 210 -39.89 -11.60 -4.17
N ASP A 211 -41.00 -11.00 -4.63
CA ASP A 211 -41.57 -9.80 -3.99
C ASP A 211 -42.07 -10.09 -2.56
N THR A 212 -42.72 -11.24 -2.34
CA THR A 212 -43.15 -11.67 -1.00
C THR A 212 -41.95 -11.81 -0.04
N ILE A 213 -40.86 -12.43 -0.50
CA ILE A 213 -39.63 -12.62 0.28
C ILE A 213 -38.91 -11.27 0.52
N TRP A 214 -38.96 -10.36 -0.44
CA TRP A 214 -38.41 -8.99 -0.31
C TRP A 214 -39.15 -8.19 0.76
N ASP A 215 -40.49 -8.26 0.79
CA ASP A 215 -41.28 -7.61 1.83
C ASP A 215 -41.10 -8.29 3.20
N ARG A 216 -40.89 -9.61 3.27
CA ARG A 216 -40.46 -10.28 4.53
C ARG A 216 -39.10 -9.74 5.03
N SER A 217 -38.14 -9.52 4.12
CA SER A 217 -36.83 -8.95 4.47
C SER A 217 -36.92 -7.51 4.99
N LYS A 218 -37.65 -6.62 4.29
CA LYS A 218 -37.92 -5.24 4.76
C LYS A 218 -38.52 -5.20 6.17
N ASN A 219 -39.37 -6.16 6.50
CA ASN A 219 -40.03 -6.28 7.80
C ASN A 219 -39.20 -7.04 8.86
N ASN A 220 -37.90 -7.27 8.62
CA ASN A 220 -36.98 -7.94 9.55
C ASN A 220 -37.41 -9.37 9.97
N ALA A 221 -38.14 -10.09 9.11
CA ALA A 221 -38.62 -11.44 9.40
C ALA A 221 -37.53 -12.53 9.39
N TYR A 222 -36.35 -12.20 8.86
CA TYR A 222 -35.18 -13.07 8.75
C TYR A 222 -34.12 -12.73 9.81
N THR A 223 -33.33 -13.73 10.25
CA THR A 223 -32.24 -13.49 11.23
C THR A 223 -30.93 -13.02 10.61
N ASN A 224 -30.73 -13.21 9.30
CA ASN A 224 -29.60 -12.62 8.56
C ASN A 224 -29.73 -11.08 8.50
N ARG A 225 -28.69 -10.35 8.93
CA ARG A 225 -28.69 -8.89 9.06
C ARG A 225 -27.30 -8.29 8.77
N GLU A 226 -26.94 -8.18 7.48
CA GLU A 226 -25.70 -7.53 7.03
C GLU A 226 -25.95 -6.06 6.63
N GLY A 227 -26.42 -5.25 7.59
CA GLY A 227 -26.63 -3.80 7.43
C GLY A 227 -27.96 -3.44 6.75
N ASP A 228 -27.97 -3.47 5.41
CA ASP A 228 -29.13 -3.10 4.59
C ASP A 228 -30.12 -4.26 4.38
N VAL A 229 -31.33 -3.93 3.92
CA VAL A 229 -32.35 -4.91 3.52
C VAL A 229 -31.83 -5.76 2.37
N SER A 230 -31.75 -7.08 2.57
CA SER A 230 -31.17 -8.01 1.58
C SER A 230 -31.89 -9.37 1.51
N ILE A 231 -31.70 -10.09 0.40
CA ILE A 231 -31.95 -11.53 0.26
C ILE A 231 -30.71 -12.16 -0.39
N GLY A 232 -30.28 -13.32 0.11
CA GLY A 232 -29.12 -14.03 -0.42
C GLY A 232 -27.89 -13.75 0.44
N MET A 233 -27.20 -14.82 0.82
CA MET A 233 -26.18 -14.78 1.87
C MET A 233 -24.75 -14.72 1.35
N PHE A 234 -24.54 -15.02 0.06
CA PHE A 234 -23.23 -15.36 -0.46
C PHE A 234 -22.63 -14.25 -1.32
N GLY A 235 -21.41 -13.85 -0.94
CA GLY A 235 -20.57 -12.88 -1.65
C GLY A 235 -19.55 -13.54 -2.57
N THR A 236 -19.99 -14.46 -3.44
CA THR A 236 -19.18 -15.02 -4.54
C THR A 236 -19.04 -14.03 -5.70
N ALA A 237 -18.06 -14.22 -6.57
CA ALA A 237 -17.84 -13.35 -7.74
C ALA A 237 -19.03 -13.38 -8.74
N PHE A 238 -19.07 -12.42 -9.66
CA PHE A 238 -20.03 -12.42 -10.76
C PHE A 238 -19.65 -13.52 -11.76
N TYR A 239 -20.24 -14.70 -11.60
CA TYR A 239 -20.22 -15.76 -12.61
C TYR A 239 -21.46 -15.65 -13.48
N SER A 240 -21.28 -15.85 -14.78
CA SER A 240 -22.35 -16.17 -15.74
C SER A 240 -21.90 -17.41 -16.51
N PHE A 241 -22.80 -18.36 -16.72
CA PHE A 241 -22.45 -19.66 -17.33
C PHE A 241 -22.48 -19.62 -18.87
N TYR A 242 -22.20 -18.46 -19.49
CA TYR A 242 -22.31 -18.25 -20.95
C TYR A 242 -21.61 -19.33 -21.80
N ASP A 243 -20.46 -19.83 -21.35
CA ASP A 243 -19.66 -20.83 -22.05
C ASP A 243 -20.05 -22.30 -21.71
N ALA A 244 -21.12 -22.54 -20.94
CA ALA A 244 -21.60 -23.87 -20.58
C ALA A 244 -22.31 -24.55 -21.77
N LYS A 245 -21.88 -25.78 -22.10
CA LYS A 245 -22.57 -26.57 -23.14
C LYS A 245 -24.00 -26.89 -22.69
N LYS A 246 -24.94 -26.97 -23.64
CA LYS A 246 -26.36 -27.18 -23.35
C LYS A 246 -26.62 -28.46 -22.55
N GLU A 247 -25.86 -29.50 -22.83
CA GLU A 247 -25.88 -30.79 -22.16
C GLU A 247 -25.38 -30.70 -20.71
N ASP A 248 -24.44 -29.78 -20.43
CA ASP A 248 -24.01 -29.45 -19.07
C ASP A 248 -25.11 -28.71 -18.31
N CYS A 249 -25.77 -27.75 -18.95
CA CYS A 249 -26.89 -27.00 -18.36
C CYS A 249 -28.06 -27.92 -17.98
N ILE A 250 -28.47 -28.80 -18.90
CA ILE A 250 -29.51 -29.81 -18.66
C ILE A 250 -29.07 -30.79 -17.55
N ARG A 251 -27.81 -31.28 -17.59
CA ARG A 251 -27.27 -32.17 -16.55
C ARG A 251 -27.26 -31.52 -15.17
N PHE A 252 -26.91 -30.23 -15.08
CA PHE A 252 -26.88 -29.49 -13.81
C PHE A 252 -28.29 -29.26 -13.25
N ILE A 253 -29.25 -28.84 -14.07
CA ILE A 253 -30.61 -28.60 -13.59
C ILE A 253 -31.33 -29.92 -13.26
N GLN A 254 -31.11 -31.00 -14.04
CA GLN A 254 -31.59 -32.33 -13.68
C GLN A 254 -30.99 -32.80 -12.34
N MET A 255 -29.68 -32.64 -12.13
CA MET A 255 -29.04 -32.93 -10.83
C MET A 255 -29.69 -32.15 -9.68
N CYS A 256 -29.98 -30.86 -9.86
CA CYS A 256 -30.69 -30.05 -8.86
C CYS A 256 -32.12 -30.56 -8.58
N ILE A 257 -32.85 -31.02 -9.60
CA ILE A 257 -34.18 -31.63 -9.48
C ILE A 257 -34.11 -32.97 -8.73
N ASP A 258 -33.12 -33.81 -9.06
CA ASP A 258 -32.96 -35.16 -8.51
C ASP A 258 -32.64 -35.15 -7.02
N ILE A 259 -31.85 -34.18 -6.53
CA ILE A 259 -31.54 -34.04 -5.10
C ILE A 259 -32.63 -33.31 -4.31
N LEU A 260 -33.50 -32.53 -4.96
CA LEU A 260 -34.42 -31.59 -4.30
C LEU A 260 -35.25 -32.23 -3.17
N ASP A 261 -35.86 -33.37 -3.48
CA ASP A 261 -36.73 -34.12 -2.57
C ASP A 261 -36.09 -35.47 -2.16
N ASN A 262 -34.75 -35.60 -2.25
CA ASN A 262 -33.98 -36.74 -1.75
C ASN A 262 -33.39 -36.41 -0.36
N ASP A 263 -33.51 -37.30 0.62
CA ASP A 263 -33.05 -37.08 2.00
C ASP A 263 -31.91 -38.03 2.42
N SER A 264 -31.28 -38.72 1.45
CA SER A 264 -30.14 -39.62 1.63
C SER A 264 -28.84 -38.92 1.19
N ASP A 265 -27.98 -38.55 2.14
CA ASP A 265 -26.72 -37.85 1.88
C ASP A 265 -25.84 -38.59 0.85
N GLU A 266 -25.73 -39.92 0.93
CA GLU A 266 -24.91 -40.70 0.00
C GLU A 266 -25.50 -40.76 -1.41
N GLU A 267 -26.83 -40.86 -1.56
CA GLU A 267 -27.47 -40.79 -2.89
C GLU A 267 -27.29 -39.39 -3.50
N MET A 268 -27.47 -38.33 -2.71
CA MET A 268 -27.24 -36.96 -3.16
C MET A 268 -25.79 -36.72 -3.56
N PHE A 269 -24.82 -37.26 -2.82
CA PHE A 269 -23.42 -37.19 -3.21
C PHE A 269 -23.13 -37.95 -4.51
N ASP A 270 -23.67 -39.16 -4.70
CA ASP A 270 -23.41 -39.96 -5.90
C ASP A 270 -24.09 -39.36 -7.15
N ILE A 271 -25.28 -38.78 -7.00
CA ILE A 271 -25.96 -37.97 -8.03
C ILE A 271 -25.08 -36.77 -8.43
N CYS A 272 -24.63 -35.98 -7.45
CA CYS A 272 -23.81 -34.79 -7.73
C CYS A 272 -22.42 -35.16 -8.25
N GLN A 273 -21.78 -36.21 -7.75
CA GLN A 273 -20.47 -36.66 -8.22
C GLN A 273 -20.53 -37.08 -9.68
N LYS A 274 -21.58 -37.80 -10.08
CA LYS A 274 -21.84 -38.17 -11.47
C LYS A 274 -22.04 -36.93 -12.35
N ALA A 275 -22.81 -35.95 -11.91
CA ALA A 275 -23.11 -34.75 -12.68
C ALA A 275 -21.93 -33.76 -12.80
N LEU A 276 -21.07 -33.66 -11.78
CA LEU A 276 -19.99 -32.68 -11.69
C LEU A 276 -18.61 -33.21 -12.11
N SER A 277 -18.42 -34.54 -12.16
CA SER A 277 -17.11 -35.16 -12.44
C SER A 277 -16.51 -34.82 -13.81
N THR A 278 -17.31 -34.57 -14.84
CA THR A 278 -16.86 -34.14 -16.17
C THR A 278 -16.50 -32.66 -16.26
N GLY A 279 -16.69 -31.90 -15.17
CA GLY A 279 -16.69 -30.44 -15.19
C GLY A 279 -17.95 -29.86 -15.83
N ILE A 280 -18.09 -28.54 -15.70
CA ILE A 280 -19.09 -27.70 -16.37
C ILE A 280 -18.37 -26.39 -16.69
N SER A 281 -18.39 -25.95 -17.95
CA SER A 281 -17.70 -24.72 -18.35
C SER A 281 -18.29 -23.49 -17.64
N GLY A 282 -17.42 -22.54 -17.25
CA GLY A 282 -17.78 -21.37 -16.43
C GLY A 282 -18.09 -21.66 -14.95
N MET A 283 -18.24 -22.92 -14.52
CA MET A 283 -18.58 -23.26 -13.12
C MET A 283 -17.36 -23.73 -12.31
N GLN A 284 -17.20 -23.14 -11.13
CA GLN A 284 -16.21 -23.55 -10.12
C GLN A 284 -16.88 -24.21 -8.91
N ALA A 285 -16.10 -24.91 -8.08
CA ALA A 285 -16.60 -25.52 -6.84
C ALA A 285 -17.29 -24.50 -5.91
N ALA A 286 -16.78 -23.26 -5.83
CA ALA A 286 -17.40 -22.19 -5.06
C ALA A 286 -18.84 -21.87 -5.52
N SER A 287 -19.05 -21.66 -6.83
CA SER A 287 -20.38 -21.39 -7.42
C SER A 287 -21.34 -22.57 -7.29
N ALA A 288 -20.87 -23.81 -7.41
CA ALA A 288 -21.70 -24.99 -7.17
C ALA A 288 -22.09 -25.13 -5.69
N SER A 289 -21.14 -24.89 -4.77
CA SER A 289 -21.34 -25.07 -3.33
C SER A 289 -22.46 -24.19 -2.75
N VAL A 290 -22.58 -22.94 -3.21
CA VAL A 290 -23.64 -22.02 -2.71
C VAL A 290 -25.03 -22.41 -3.21
N ILE A 291 -25.15 -22.96 -4.43
CA ILE A 291 -26.41 -23.47 -4.97
C ILE A 291 -26.82 -24.73 -4.20
N LEU A 292 -25.92 -25.71 -4.11
CA LEU A 292 -26.17 -27.00 -3.45
C LEU A 292 -26.45 -26.81 -1.95
N HIS A 293 -25.77 -25.89 -1.28
CA HIS A 293 -26.05 -25.52 0.10
C HIS A 293 -27.44 -24.88 0.29
N CYS A 294 -27.89 -23.99 -0.61
CA CYS A 294 -29.24 -23.44 -0.52
C CYS A 294 -30.35 -24.48 -0.78
N LEU A 295 -30.07 -25.55 -1.53
CA LEU A 295 -31.00 -26.65 -1.72
C LEU A 295 -31.01 -27.62 -0.53
N LYS A 296 -29.84 -28.00 -0.01
CA LYS A 296 -29.68 -28.98 1.09
C LYS A 296 -28.57 -28.53 2.08
N PRO A 297 -28.89 -27.58 3.00
CA PRO A 297 -27.90 -26.94 3.89
C PRO A 297 -27.26 -27.87 4.93
N TYR A 298 -27.87 -29.03 5.16
CA TYR A 298 -27.38 -30.09 6.05
C TYR A 298 -26.46 -31.11 5.35
N THR A 299 -26.42 -31.11 4.01
CA THR A 299 -25.66 -32.07 3.20
C THR A 299 -24.43 -31.43 2.56
N PHE A 300 -24.57 -30.21 2.02
CA PHE A 300 -23.51 -29.55 1.25
C PHE A 300 -22.85 -28.36 1.99
N PRO A 301 -21.53 -28.41 2.24
CA PRO A 301 -20.77 -27.30 2.80
C PRO A 301 -20.46 -26.22 1.76
N VAL A 302 -20.27 -24.99 2.25
CA VAL A 302 -19.95 -23.81 1.43
C VAL A 302 -18.43 -23.65 1.32
N PHE A 303 -17.90 -23.60 0.09
CA PHE A 303 -16.46 -23.40 -0.17
C PHE A 303 -16.22 -22.06 -0.88
N ASN A 304 -16.45 -20.95 -0.18
CA ASN A 304 -16.21 -19.60 -0.70
C ASN A 304 -14.78 -19.12 -0.37
N SER A 305 -14.16 -18.33 -1.25
CA SER A 305 -12.77 -17.84 -1.14
C SER A 305 -12.63 -16.41 -0.61
N ASN A 306 -13.74 -15.69 -0.43
CA ASN A 306 -13.75 -14.24 -0.22
C ASN A 306 -13.72 -13.78 1.26
N SER A 307 -13.15 -14.57 2.18
CA SER A 307 -13.14 -14.31 3.63
C SER A 307 -11.77 -13.94 4.23
N GLY A 308 -10.73 -13.75 3.41
CA GLY A 308 -9.38 -13.33 3.85
C GLY A 308 -8.57 -14.35 4.66
N ASN A 309 -9.24 -15.33 5.25
CA ASN A 309 -8.71 -16.40 6.09
C ASN A 309 -9.05 -17.75 5.41
N PRO A 310 -8.17 -18.77 5.38
CA PRO A 310 -8.50 -20.10 4.87
C PRO A 310 -9.83 -20.63 5.42
N ASN A 311 -10.58 -21.30 4.53
CA ASN A 311 -11.86 -21.95 4.81
C ASN A 311 -11.86 -22.65 6.19
N ILE A 312 -12.91 -22.47 7.00
CA ILE A 312 -13.00 -22.98 8.39
C ILE A 312 -12.73 -24.50 8.52
N TYR A 313 -12.97 -25.27 7.47
CA TYR A 313 -12.61 -26.69 7.44
C TYR A 313 -11.08 -26.91 7.49
N LEU A 314 -10.29 -26.04 6.86
CA LEU A 314 -8.82 -25.99 6.97
C LEU A 314 -8.36 -25.47 8.34
N TYR A 315 -9.12 -24.56 8.97
CA TYR A 315 -8.87 -24.10 10.35
C TYR A 315 -9.00 -25.25 11.37
N PHE A 316 -9.97 -26.13 11.16
CA PHE A 316 -10.07 -27.43 11.86
C PHE A 316 -9.16 -28.54 11.28
N GLY A 317 -8.21 -28.19 10.40
CA GLY A 317 -7.17 -29.10 9.92
C GLY A 317 -7.59 -30.17 8.92
N ILE A 318 -8.81 -30.10 8.36
CA ILE A 318 -9.32 -31.04 7.36
C ILE A 318 -8.58 -30.84 6.04
N ASP A 319 -7.94 -31.88 5.51
CA ASP A 319 -7.15 -31.81 4.26
C ASP A 319 -8.04 -31.85 3.01
N LEU A 320 -8.22 -30.69 2.36
CA LEU A 320 -9.07 -30.50 1.20
C LEU A 320 -8.27 -30.47 -0.10
N GLU A 321 -8.60 -31.37 -1.03
CA GLU A 321 -7.91 -31.50 -2.31
C GLU A 321 -8.44 -30.49 -3.32
N LYS A 322 -7.56 -29.62 -3.85
CA LYS A 322 -7.88 -28.67 -4.93
C LYS A 322 -9.23 -27.94 -4.73
N VAL A 323 -9.37 -27.16 -3.65
CA VAL A 323 -10.67 -26.59 -3.20
C VAL A 323 -11.52 -25.90 -4.28
N SER A 324 -10.92 -25.34 -5.33
CA SER A 324 -11.62 -24.72 -6.47
C SER A 324 -12.10 -25.67 -7.58
N ASP A 325 -11.54 -26.88 -7.67
CA ASP A 325 -11.78 -27.88 -8.72
C ASP A 325 -13.16 -28.55 -8.52
N LEU A 326 -14.07 -28.31 -9.46
CA LEU A 326 -15.45 -28.80 -9.41
C LEU A 326 -15.53 -30.33 -9.33
N SER A 327 -14.58 -31.06 -9.94
CA SER A 327 -14.56 -32.53 -9.93
C SER A 327 -14.26 -33.10 -8.53
N LYS A 328 -13.54 -32.35 -7.69
CA LYS A 328 -13.13 -32.70 -6.32
C LYS A 328 -14.10 -32.18 -5.24
N TYR A 329 -15.11 -31.40 -5.61
CA TYR A 329 -16.06 -30.82 -4.65
C TYR A 329 -16.70 -31.87 -3.72
N ILE A 330 -17.23 -32.96 -4.29
CA ILE A 330 -18.00 -33.97 -3.52
C ILE A 330 -17.09 -34.83 -2.62
N GLU A 331 -15.88 -35.16 -3.06
CA GLU A 331 -14.90 -35.85 -2.22
C GLU A 331 -14.53 -35.02 -0.99
N ASN A 332 -14.31 -33.71 -1.18
CA ASN A 332 -14.13 -32.76 -0.08
C ASN A 332 -15.39 -32.63 0.79
N CYS A 333 -16.61 -32.71 0.22
CA CYS A 333 -17.86 -32.75 1.00
C CYS A 333 -17.93 -33.99 1.92
N LYS A 334 -17.57 -35.18 1.42
CA LYS A 334 -17.54 -36.41 2.24
C LYS A 334 -16.50 -36.29 3.38
N LYS A 335 -15.31 -35.72 3.12
CA LYS A 335 -14.31 -35.42 4.18
C LYS A 335 -14.87 -34.47 5.26
N VAL A 336 -15.45 -33.34 4.83
CA VAL A 336 -16.02 -32.31 5.73
C VAL A 336 -17.21 -32.85 6.52
N LYS A 337 -18.09 -33.65 5.91
CA LYS A 337 -19.22 -34.28 6.60
C LYS A 337 -18.76 -35.26 7.67
N THR A 338 -17.79 -36.13 7.37
CA THR A 338 -17.28 -37.09 8.37
C THR A 338 -16.68 -36.36 9.57
N PHE A 339 -15.84 -35.34 9.35
CA PHE A 339 -15.30 -34.54 10.46
C PHE A 339 -16.43 -33.83 11.23
N ARG A 340 -17.39 -33.22 10.53
CA ARG A 340 -18.54 -32.55 11.18
C ARG A 340 -19.34 -33.52 12.04
N ASP A 341 -19.65 -34.69 11.52
CA ASP A 341 -20.55 -35.65 12.18
C ASP A 341 -19.86 -36.41 13.33
N ASN A 342 -18.53 -36.49 13.34
CA ASN A 342 -17.75 -36.93 14.49
C ASN A 342 -17.66 -35.87 15.61
N ASN A 343 -17.53 -34.58 15.26
CA ASN A 343 -17.11 -33.54 16.20
C ASN A 343 -18.21 -32.58 16.65
N PHE A 344 -19.29 -32.41 15.87
CA PHE A 344 -20.33 -31.40 16.14
C PHE A 344 -21.76 -31.97 16.09
N THR A 345 -22.59 -31.48 17.00
CA THR A 345 -24.03 -31.76 17.07
C THR A 345 -24.79 -31.13 15.89
N VAL A 346 -24.51 -29.86 15.59
CA VAL A 346 -25.11 -29.11 14.49
C VAL A 346 -24.71 -29.61 13.12
N LYS A 347 -25.65 -29.51 12.17
CA LYS A 347 -25.55 -30.03 10.80
C LYS A 347 -25.65 -28.90 9.76
N ASN A 348 -26.31 -27.78 10.03
CA ASN A 348 -26.40 -26.69 9.06
C ASN A 348 -25.03 -26.04 8.80
N TYR A 349 -24.48 -26.21 7.59
CA TYR A 349 -23.18 -25.64 7.22
C TYR A 349 -23.15 -24.10 7.20
N ARG A 350 -24.31 -23.44 7.26
CA ARG A 350 -24.41 -21.98 7.38
C ARG A 350 -23.79 -21.45 8.65
N ILE A 351 -23.92 -22.21 9.75
CA ILE A 351 -23.31 -21.86 11.04
C ILE A 351 -21.79 -21.77 10.89
N PHE A 352 -21.19 -22.76 10.23
CA PHE A 352 -19.74 -22.78 9.97
C PHE A 352 -19.29 -21.63 9.04
N ASP A 353 -20.05 -21.24 8.01
CA ASP A 353 -19.74 -20.04 7.19
C ASP A 353 -19.83 -18.74 8.01
N LEU A 354 -20.73 -18.64 8.99
CA LEU A 354 -20.84 -17.49 9.87
C LEU A 354 -19.67 -17.40 10.87
N GLU A 355 -19.24 -18.51 11.44
CA GLU A 355 -18.03 -18.54 12.28
C GLU A 355 -16.76 -18.25 11.46
N ALA A 356 -16.68 -18.77 10.22
CA ALA A 356 -15.63 -18.39 9.27
C ALA A 356 -15.63 -16.88 9.00
N ARG A 357 -16.80 -16.23 8.95
CA ARG A 357 -16.92 -14.77 8.86
C ARG A 357 -16.55 -14.05 10.14
N LYS A 358 -16.71 -14.61 11.35
CA LYS A 358 -16.17 -13.98 12.58
C LYS A 358 -14.63 -14.01 12.56
N LEU A 359 -14.04 -15.13 12.12
CA LEU A 359 -12.59 -15.30 11.95
C LEU A 359 -12.01 -14.49 10.77
N GLY A 360 -12.82 -14.20 9.75
CA GLY A 360 -12.43 -13.48 8.53
C GLY A 360 -12.71 -11.97 8.55
N LYS A 361 -13.85 -11.53 9.11
CA LYS A 361 -14.17 -10.12 9.41
C LYS A 361 -13.47 -9.66 10.69
N GLY A 362 -12.20 -10.02 10.81
CA GLY A 362 -11.30 -9.49 11.80
C GLY A 362 -10.90 -8.06 11.47
N ASP A 363 -11.86 -7.13 11.45
CA ASP A 363 -11.62 -5.69 11.61
C ASP A 363 -11.20 -5.38 13.07
N LYS A 364 -10.26 -6.18 13.58
CA LYS A 364 -9.46 -5.94 14.77
C LYS A 364 -8.50 -4.81 14.40
N GLU A 365 -9.01 -3.57 14.45
CA GLU A 365 -8.28 -2.31 14.18
C GLU A 365 -6.92 -2.24 14.89
N TYR A 366 -6.80 -2.95 16.01
CA TYR A 366 -5.57 -3.22 16.75
C TYR A 366 -5.46 -4.72 17.04
N ASP A 367 -4.23 -5.25 17.03
CA ASP A 367 -3.97 -6.63 17.44
C ASP A 367 -4.45 -6.87 18.89
N ALA A 368 -5.11 -7.99 19.15
CA ALA A 368 -5.61 -8.34 20.49
C ALA A 368 -4.51 -8.36 21.57
N ILE A 369 -4.83 -7.88 22.78
CA ILE A 369 -3.92 -7.75 23.92
C ILE A 369 -4.36 -8.68 25.06
N ASP A 370 -3.44 -9.48 25.60
CA ASP A 370 -3.71 -10.32 26.79
C ASP A 370 -3.57 -9.47 28.08
N PHE A 371 -4.61 -8.67 28.36
CA PHE A 371 -4.69 -7.84 29.56
C PHE A 371 -4.74 -8.68 30.83
N GLU A 372 -5.42 -9.84 30.77
CA GLU A 372 -5.55 -10.75 31.91
C GLU A 372 -4.17 -11.26 32.38
N ARG A 373 -3.22 -11.49 31.48
CA ARG A 373 -1.82 -11.82 31.82
C ARG A 373 -1.08 -10.67 32.49
N ILE A 374 -1.37 -9.41 32.15
CA ILE A 374 -0.79 -8.24 32.82
C ILE A 374 -1.28 -8.19 34.27
N GLU A 375 -2.60 -8.31 34.49
CA GLU A 375 -3.19 -8.32 35.83
C GLU A 375 -2.70 -9.53 36.65
N ALA A 376 -2.66 -10.72 36.06
CA ALA A 376 -2.27 -11.95 36.73
C ALA A 376 -0.78 -11.97 37.08
N PHE A 377 0.11 -11.47 36.22
CA PHE A 377 1.53 -11.27 36.58
C PHE A 377 1.67 -10.40 37.83
N PHE A 378 0.91 -9.31 37.91
CA PHE A 378 0.95 -8.43 39.07
C PHE A 378 0.33 -9.07 40.33
N LYS A 379 -0.77 -9.81 40.23
CA LYS A 379 -1.29 -10.62 41.36
C LYS A 379 -0.26 -11.63 41.88
N ASP A 380 0.36 -12.39 40.97
CA ASP A 380 1.30 -13.44 41.33
C ASP A 380 2.61 -12.90 41.91
N TYR A 381 3.11 -11.75 41.43
CA TYR A 381 4.51 -11.35 41.65
C TYR A 381 4.73 -9.96 42.28
N ALA A 382 3.74 -9.06 42.36
CA ALA A 382 3.95 -7.70 42.86
C ALA A 382 4.59 -7.67 44.26
N GLY A 383 5.73 -6.99 44.40
CA GLY A 383 6.50 -6.91 45.64
C GLY A 383 7.40 -8.12 45.96
N LYS A 384 7.29 -9.25 45.25
CA LYS A 384 8.19 -10.40 45.46
C LYS A 384 9.62 -10.08 45.03
N HIS A 385 10.59 -10.62 45.75
CA HIS A 385 12.01 -10.51 45.43
C HIS A 385 12.39 -11.49 44.31
N TYR A 386 13.09 -10.98 43.30
CA TYR A 386 13.59 -11.77 42.17
C TYR A 386 15.11 -11.99 42.29
N VAL A 387 15.56 -13.21 42.00
CA VAL A 387 16.97 -13.58 41.91
C VAL A 387 17.22 -14.09 40.49
N ASN A 388 18.32 -13.66 39.85
CA ASN A 388 18.69 -14.19 38.53
C ASN A 388 18.81 -15.73 38.59
N PRO A 389 18.10 -16.50 37.73
CA PRO A 389 18.15 -17.96 37.67
C PRO A 389 19.50 -18.62 37.90
N ASP A 390 20.57 -18.11 37.29
CA ASP A 390 21.93 -18.69 37.40
C ASP A 390 22.52 -18.59 38.82
N ASN A 391 21.96 -17.72 39.67
CA ASN A 391 22.30 -17.53 41.08
C ASN A 391 21.21 -18.05 42.04
N ALA A 392 20.09 -18.56 41.54
CA ALA A 392 18.91 -18.93 42.34
C ALA A 392 18.99 -20.33 42.98
N GLY A 393 19.98 -21.15 42.60
CA GLY A 393 20.21 -22.49 43.17
C GLY A 393 18.98 -23.41 43.01
N PRO A 394 18.38 -23.92 44.09
CA PRO A 394 17.22 -24.81 43.99
C PRO A 394 15.95 -24.13 43.44
N ASN A 395 15.85 -22.80 43.51
CA ASN A 395 14.70 -22.04 43.01
C ASN A 395 14.90 -21.57 41.55
N LYS A 396 15.81 -22.20 40.79
CA LYS A 396 16.13 -21.79 39.42
C LYS A 396 14.90 -21.79 38.50
N GLU A 397 14.15 -22.89 38.46
CA GLU A 397 12.97 -23.04 37.59
C GLU A 397 11.86 -22.02 37.93
N GLU A 398 11.64 -21.76 39.22
CA GLU A 398 10.72 -20.72 39.70
C GLU A 398 11.12 -19.32 39.20
N MET A 399 12.41 -18.99 39.27
CA MET A 399 12.94 -17.71 38.82
C MET A 399 12.99 -17.59 37.29
N GLU A 400 13.10 -18.70 36.55
CA GLU A 400 12.99 -18.70 35.09
C GLU A 400 11.55 -18.40 34.65
N ALA A 401 10.56 -19.07 35.25
CA ALA A 401 9.14 -18.76 35.01
C ALA A 401 8.77 -17.32 35.39
N PHE A 402 9.25 -16.82 36.54
CA PHE A 402 9.06 -15.44 37.00
C PHE A 402 9.63 -14.42 35.97
N LYS A 403 10.86 -14.66 35.51
CA LYS A 403 11.51 -13.83 34.48
C LYS A 403 10.76 -13.86 33.14
N GLU A 404 10.21 -15.01 32.76
CA GLU A 404 9.47 -15.19 31.52
C GLU A 404 8.11 -14.48 31.55
N GLU A 405 7.31 -14.67 32.60
CA GLU A 405 6.00 -14.02 32.75
C GLU A 405 6.14 -12.50 32.89
N GLY A 406 7.13 -12.00 33.65
CA GLY A 406 7.44 -10.57 33.70
C GLY A 406 7.90 -9.99 32.35
N GLY A 407 8.54 -10.81 31.52
CA GLY A 407 8.87 -10.49 30.13
C GLY A 407 7.62 -10.40 29.22
N LYS A 408 6.74 -11.41 29.30
CA LYS A 408 5.47 -11.47 28.55
C LYS A 408 4.53 -10.33 28.92
N ALA A 409 4.23 -10.12 30.20
CA ALA A 409 3.32 -9.06 30.66
C ALA A 409 3.81 -7.65 30.24
N ARG A 410 5.13 -7.41 30.32
CA ARG A 410 5.73 -6.15 29.84
C ARG A 410 5.60 -5.99 28.32
N LYS A 411 5.70 -7.07 27.55
CA LYS A 411 5.52 -7.06 26.08
C LYS A 411 4.09 -6.67 25.71
N GLU A 412 3.09 -7.29 26.34
CA GLU A 412 1.66 -6.98 26.07
C GLU A 412 1.31 -5.53 26.42
N PHE A 413 1.76 -5.03 27.58
CA PHE A 413 1.56 -3.61 27.93
C PHE A 413 2.28 -2.64 26.97
N THR A 414 3.48 -3.00 26.48
CA THR A 414 4.20 -2.21 25.47
C THR A 414 3.48 -2.20 24.13
N LYS A 415 2.95 -3.35 23.70
CA LYS A 415 2.16 -3.51 22.47
C LYS A 415 0.87 -2.66 22.53
N PHE A 416 0.15 -2.74 23.65
CA PHE A 416 -1.01 -1.90 23.94
C PHE A 416 -0.70 -0.40 23.82
N CYS A 417 0.36 0.08 24.49
CA CYS A 417 0.74 1.50 24.43
C CYS A 417 1.12 1.95 23.01
N SER A 418 1.67 1.06 22.17
CA SER A 418 1.93 1.35 20.75
C SER A 418 0.65 1.58 19.94
N HIS A 419 -0.44 0.85 20.22
CA HIS A 419 -1.75 1.05 19.60
C HIS A 419 -2.47 2.31 20.11
N VAL A 420 -2.19 2.76 21.33
CA VAL A 420 -2.71 4.05 21.83
C VAL A 420 -1.97 5.23 21.19
N VAL A 421 -0.62 5.20 21.12
CA VAL A 421 0.16 6.33 20.61
C VAL A 421 0.06 6.54 19.09
N SER A 422 -0.34 5.52 18.32
CA SER A 422 -0.49 5.65 16.86
C SER A 422 -1.53 6.67 16.41
N ALA A 423 -2.46 7.06 17.30
CA ALA A 423 -3.43 8.12 17.05
C ALA A 423 -2.88 9.56 17.26
N PHE A 424 -1.67 9.71 17.81
CA PHE A 424 -1.10 11.00 18.23
C PHE A 424 0.26 11.28 17.55
N PRO A 425 0.27 11.78 16.31
CA PRO A 425 1.50 12.01 15.54
C PRO A 425 2.45 13.05 16.16
N GLU A 426 2.00 13.86 17.11
CA GLU A 426 2.78 14.80 17.91
C GLU A 426 3.48 14.16 19.13
N LEU A 427 3.01 12.98 19.57
CA LEU A 427 3.55 12.25 20.72
C LEU A 427 4.54 11.14 20.30
N GLU A 428 5.39 10.74 21.25
CA GLU A 428 6.29 9.60 21.13
C GLU A 428 6.29 8.78 22.43
N ALA A 429 5.90 7.51 22.34
CA ALA A 429 5.93 6.57 23.47
C ALA A 429 7.37 6.17 23.81
N GLN A 430 7.76 6.38 25.07
CA GLN A 430 9.06 5.97 25.59
C GLN A 430 9.03 4.51 26.06
N SER A 431 10.19 3.94 26.39
CA SER A 431 10.28 2.52 26.81
C SER A 431 9.49 2.25 28.08
N CYS A 432 8.57 1.27 28.04
CA CYS A 432 7.88 0.74 29.22
C CYS A 432 8.85 0.39 30.35
N SER A 433 8.48 0.70 31.60
CA SER A 433 9.22 0.28 32.80
C SER A 433 9.64 -1.19 32.81
N GLY A 434 10.78 -1.48 33.43
CA GLY A 434 11.13 -2.86 33.81
C GLY A 434 10.27 -3.34 34.98
N TRP A 435 9.98 -4.65 35.02
CA TRP A 435 9.11 -5.26 36.03
C TRP A 435 9.75 -5.37 37.43
N ILE A 436 11.08 -5.19 37.58
CA ILE A 436 11.76 -5.07 38.88
C ILE A 436 12.27 -3.65 39.15
N ASN A 437 12.37 -3.29 40.44
CA ASN A 437 13.04 -2.09 40.92
C ASN A 437 14.52 -2.35 41.28
N GLN A 438 15.22 -1.30 41.74
CA GLN A 438 16.65 -1.35 42.10
C GLN A 438 17.00 -2.30 43.27
N GLY A 439 16.01 -2.71 44.07
CA GLY A 439 16.15 -3.72 45.12
C GLY A 439 15.82 -5.14 44.66
N ASN A 440 15.72 -5.37 43.35
CA ASN A 440 15.22 -6.60 42.71
C ASN A 440 13.82 -7.05 43.14
N ASN A 441 13.02 -6.16 43.75
CA ASN A 441 11.63 -6.46 44.06
C ASN A 441 10.75 -6.07 42.87
N THR A 442 9.76 -6.91 42.55
CA THR A 442 8.83 -6.65 41.44
C THR A 442 7.98 -5.42 41.73
N GLN A 443 7.88 -4.53 40.75
CA GLN A 443 7.13 -3.27 40.85
C GLN A 443 5.63 -3.55 40.89
N ARG A 444 4.84 -2.65 41.49
CA ARG A 444 3.37 -2.74 41.54
C ARG A 444 2.71 -1.91 40.42
N TYR A 445 3.43 -1.69 39.32
CA TYR A 445 2.96 -0.94 38.16
C TYR A 445 3.77 -1.24 36.90
N PHE A 446 3.13 -1.09 35.74
CA PHE A 446 3.79 -0.69 34.51
C PHE A 446 3.41 0.75 34.16
N TRP A 447 4.34 1.46 33.49
CA TRP A 447 4.07 2.77 32.91
C TRP A 447 4.87 3.01 31.63
N VAL A 448 4.31 3.87 30.77
CA VAL A 448 4.92 4.40 29.53
C VAL A 448 4.71 5.91 29.50
N GLU A 449 5.80 6.68 29.46
CA GLU A 449 5.75 8.12 29.18
C GLU A 449 5.42 8.32 27.69
N LEU A 450 4.35 9.06 27.37
CA LEU A 450 4.17 9.71 26.07
C LEU A 450 4.69 11.14 26.18
N LYS A 451 5.56 11.55 25.25
CA LYS A 451 6.12 12.92 25.23
C LYS A 451 5.88 13.61 23.90
N GLY A 452 5.55 14.90 23.97
CA GLY A 452 5.54 15.76 22.78
C GLY A 452 6.94 15.81 22.15
N LYS A 453 7.03 15.60 20.84
CA LYS A 453 8.32 15.45 20.12
C LYS A 453 9.25 16.64 20.34
N ASP A 454 8.73 17.87 20.28
CA ASP A 454 9.47 19.11 20.52
C ASP A 454 9.87 19.34 22.00
N TRP A 455 9.21 18.65 22.92
CA TRP A 455 9.35 18.82 24.37
C TRP A 455 10.03 17.62 25.06
N LYS A 456 10.50 16.63 24.30
CA LYS A 456 11.14 15.40 24.80
C LYS A 456 12.28 15.61 25.82
N LYS A 457 12.93 16.79 25.79
CA LYS A 457 13.97 17.23 26.74
C LYS A 457 13.46 17.57 28.15
N TYR A 458 12.15 17.76 28.34
CA TYR A 458 11.55 18.11 29.62
C TYR A 458 11.11 16.86 30.41
N PRO A 459 11.05 16.93 31.75
CA PRO A 459 10.67 15.79 32.59
C PRO A 459 9.16 15.48 32.58
N HIS A 460 8.34 16.30 31.92
CA HIS A 460 6.87 16.20 31.87
C HIS A 460 6.37 15.24 30.77
N SER A 461 5.29 14.52 31.05
CA SER A 461 4.66 13.54 30.14
C SER A 461 3.15 13.42 30.34
N ILE A 462 2.47 12.88 29.32
CA ILE A 462 1.22 12.16 29.50
C ILE A 462 1.62 10.69 29.66
N SER A 463 1.36 10.07 30.80
CA SER A 463 1.81 8.71 31.12
C SER A 463 0.64 7.74 31.16
N ILE A 464 0.72 6.62 30.45
CA ILE A 464 -0.20 5.48 30.59
C ILE A 464 0.33 4.59 31.70
N PHE A 465 -0.52 4.22 32.66
CA PHE A 465 -0.20 3.35 33.79
C PHE A 465 -1.16 2.16 33.88
N PHE A 466 -0.62 1.00 34.27
CA PHE A 466 -1.39 -0.11 34.85
C PHE A 466 -0.82 -0.38 36.24
N ASN A 467 -1.59 -0.15 37.32
CA ASN A 467 -1.05 -0.10 38.68
C ASN A 467 -2.04 -0.57 39.78
N ASP A 468 -1.53 -0.76 41.01
CA ASP A 468 -2.31 -1.04 42.22
C ASP A 468 -2.83 0.21 42.94
N LYS A 469 -2.39 1.40 42.52
CA LYS A 469 -2.70 2.70 43.13
C LYS A 469 -4.02 3.29 42.67
N SER A 470 -5.07 2.48 42.73
CA SER A 470 -6.40 3.01 42.94
C SER A 470 -6.42 3.78 44.27
N LEU A 471 -6.69 5.08 44.21
CA LEU A 471 -6.80 5.95 45.39
C LEU A 471 -8.14 5.77 46.15
N THR A 472 -8.95 4.77 45.79
CA THR A 472 -10.30 4.56 46.34
C THR A 472 -10.59 3.12 46.78
N ASP A 473 -10.09 2.09 46.07
CA ASP A 473 -10.48 0.68 46.25
C ASP A 473 -9.35 -0.29 45.84
N GLU A 474 -9.20 -1.45 46.51
CA GLU A 474 -8.08 -2.40 46.33
C GLU A 474 -8.13 -3.26 45.04
N GLU A 475 -8.09 -2.65 43.84
CA GLU A 475 -7.95 -3.38 42.58
C GLU A 475 -6.93 -2.76 41.61
N TRP A 476 -6.42 -3.57 40.68
CA TRP A 476 -5.59 -3.11 39.55
C TRP A 476 -6.38 -2.19 38.63
N VAL A 477 -5.81 -1.05 38.22
CA VAL A 477 -6.44 -0.02 37.38
C VAL A 477 -5.53 0.36 36.21
N LEU A 478 -6.14 0.51 35.03
CA LEU A 478 -5.57 1.17 33.86
C LEU A 478 -5.99 2.64 33.88
N SER A 479 -5.02 3.55 33.78
CA SER A 479 -5.25 5.01 33.85
C SER A 479 -4.24 5.80 33.05
N VAL A 480 -4.63 7.00 32.62
CA VAL A 480 -3.76 7.99 31.98
C VAL A 480 -3.57 9.17 32.92
N HIS A 481 -2.34 9.67 33.03
CA HIS A 481 -1.93 10.70 33.99
C HIS A 481 -1.20 11.83 33.25
N VAL A 482 -1.40 13.09 33.66
CA VAL A 482 -0.43 14.17 33.37
C VAL A 482 0.52 14.27 34.55
N GLU A 483 1.83 14.17 34.30
CA GLU A 483 2.82 14.16 35.38
C GLU A 483 4.17 14.78 35.02
N THR A 484 5.07 14.83 36.02
CA THR A 484 6.49 15.10 35.84
C THR A 484 7.34 14.05 36.57
N ARG A 485 8.45 13.65 35.94
CA ARG A 485 9.25 12.50 36.33
C ARG A 485 10.13 12.80 37.55
N ASP A 486 9.83 12.15 38.67
CA ASP A 486 10.60 12.23 39.91
C ASP A 486 12.06 11.80 39.68
N GLY A 487 13.00 12.55 40.26
CA GLY A 487 14.45 12.36 40.09
C GLY A 487 15.04 12.97 38.80
N ALA A 488 14.22 13.29 37.80
CA ALA A 488 14.64 14.08 36.63
C ALA A 488 14.27 15.57 36.76
N SER A 489 13.19 15.87 37.49
CA SER A 489 12.65 17.22 37.69
C SER A 489 13.41 18.02 38.75
N LYS A 490 13.69 19.31 38.46
CA LYS A 490 14.15 20.31 39.43
C LYS A 490 12.94 21.01 40.08
N ASP A 491 13.18 21.80 41.13
CA ASP A 491 12.14 22.60 41.80
C ASP A 491 11.34 23.48 40.80
N GLU A 492 12.03 24.12 39.85
CA GLU A 492 11.38 24.88 38.76
C GLU A 492 10.44 24.02 37.90
N ASP A 493 10.76 22.75 37.68
CA ASP A 493 9.97 21.87 36.82
C ASP A 493 8.71 21.37 37.53
N TYR A 494 8.77 21.19 38.86
CA TYR A 494 7.56 21.03 39.68
C TYR A 494 6.73 22.32 39.72
N SER A 495 7.35 23.50 39.82
CA SER A 495 6.64 24.79 39.74
C SER A 495 5.93 24.98 38.40
N ARG A 496 6.59 24.69 37.27
CA ARG A 496 6.00 24.67 35.93
C ARG A 496 4.86 23.65 35.82
N HIS A 497 5.05 22.47 36.39
CA HIS A 497 4.05 21.39 36.30
C HIS A 497 2.77 21.68 37.08
N ASN A 498 2.91 22.21 38.30
CA ASN A 498 1.79 22.41 39.23
C ASN A 498 0.81 23.51 38.80
N VAL A 499 1.05 24.22 37.68
CA VAL A 499 0.09 25.13 37.05
C VAL A 499 -1.15 24.39 36.53
N ILE A 500 -1.10 23.08 36.28
CA ILE A 500 -2.28 22.30 35.85
C ILE A 500 -3.46 22.38 36.83
N ALA A 501 -3.21 22.78 38.09
CA ALA A 501 -4.27 23.08 39.06
C ALA A 501 -5.22 24.22 38.62
N ASP A 502 -4.83 25.11 37.69
CA ASP A 502 -5.68 26.22 37.24
C ASP A 502 -6.80 25.81 36.27
N ILE A 503 -6.63 24.70 35.55
CA ILE A 503 -7.63 24.15 34.62
C ILE A 503 -8.71 23.40 35.42
N GLU A 504 -9.97 23.50 34.99
CA GLU A 504 -11.09 22.81 35.63
C GLU A 504 -11.40 21.46 34.95
N ILE A 505 -11.75 20.45 35.73
CA ILE A 505 -12.26 19.17 35.20
C ILE A 505 -13.77 19.33 35.00
N PRO A 506 -14.31 19.13 33.78
CA PRO A 506 -15.74 19.31 33.54
C PRO A 506 -16.62 18.36 34.37
N GLU A 507 -17.76 18.87 34.84
CA GLU A 507 -18.72 18.10 35.64
C GLU A 507 -19.22 16.85 34.86
N GLY A 508 -19.29 15.71 35.55
CA GLY A 508 -19.69 14.43 34.97
C GLY A 508 -18.57 13.64 34.27
N VAL A 509 -17.35 14.20 34.14
CA VAL A 509 -16.19 13.44 33.64
C VAL A 509 -15.56 12.65 34.78
N ASP A 510 -15.40 11.33 34.62
CA ASP A 510 -14.62 10.48 35.54
C ASP A 510 -13.11 10.75 35.42
N ALA A 511 -12.68 11.89 35.94
CA ALA A 511 -11.28 12.29 36.08
C ALA A 511 -11.11 13.07 37.39
N TYR A 512 -9.93 13.00 38.01
CA TYR A 512 -9.70 13.61 39.31
C TYR A 512 -8.28 14.13 39.49
N TYR A 513 -8.13 15.00 40.49
CA TYR A 513 -6.85 15.50 40.95
C TYR A 513 -6.25 14.58 42.03
N ALA A 514 -4.95 14.36 41.93
CA ALA A 514 -4.12 13.74 42.97
C ALA A 514 -2.86 14.59 43.20
N TYR A 515 -2.20 14.42 44.34
CA TYR A 515 -0.95 15.10 44.62
C TYR A 515 0.03 14.24 45.42
N THR A 516 1.32 14.56 45.27
CA THR A 516 2.38 14.13 46.20
C THR A 516 2.71 15.30 47.11
N ASN A 517 2.72 15.09 48.42
CA ASN A 517 3.14 16.11 49.39
C ASN A 517 4.70 16.22 49.44
N LYS A 518 5.23 17.10 50.29
CA LYS A 518 6.69 17.28 50.46
C LYS A 518 7.39 16.16 51.25
N GLN A 519 6.63 15.29 51.91
CA GLN A 519 7.10 14.10 52.62
C GLN A 519 7.27 12.90 51.67
N GLY A 520 6.56 12.91 50.53
CA GLY A 520 6.55 11.84 49.53
C GLY A 520 5.25 11.02 49.50
N ASP A 521 4.28 11.33 50.36
CA ASP A 521 2.98 10.65 50.39
C ASP A 521 2.15 11.07 49.18
N TYR A 522 1.49 10.09 48.55
CA TYR A 522 0.67 10.25 47.35
C TYR A 522 -0.82 10.11 47.71
N LEU A 523 -1.60 11.16 47.47
CA LEU A 523 -2.93 11.39 48.04
C LEU A 523 -3.93 11.83 46.97
N LEU A 524 -5.22 11.55 47.21
CA LEU A 524 -6.34 12.10 46.46
C LEU A 524 -6.62 13.55 46.92
N ALA A 525 -7.05 14.42 45.99
CA ALA A 525 -7.61 15.72 46.35
C ALA A 525 -9.13 15.63 46.43
N GLU A 526 -9.67 15.31 47.60
CA GLU A 526 -11.13 15.21 47.84
C GLU A 526 -11.85 16.54 47.63
N GLY A 527 -11.18 17.67 47.89
CA GLY A 527 -11.67 19.01 47.57
C GLY A 527 -11.44 19.44 46.11
N GLY A 528 -11.05 18.52 45.23
CA GLY A 528 -10.90 18.74 43.80
C GLY A 528 -9.94 19.87 43.43
N GLN A 529 -10.32 20.69 42.45
CA GLN A 529 -9.48 21.79 41.95
C GLN A 529 -9.13 22.82 43.04
N GLN A 530 -10.07 23.13 43.94
CA GLN A 530 -9.87 24.13 44.99
C GLN A 530 -8.79 23.67 45.98
N GLU A 531 -8.79 22.40 46.38
CA GLU A 531 -7.76 21.84 47.27
C GLU A 531 -6.37 21.91 46.63
N VAL A 532 -6.22 21.50 45.36
CA VAL A 532 -4.89 21.53 44.70
C VAL A 532 -4.38 22.94 44.46
N LYS A 533 -5.24 23.93 44.21
CA LYS A 533 -4.88 25.35 44.19
C LYS A 533 -4.34 25.80 45.54
N GLU A 534 -5.05 25.53 46.64
CA GLU A 534 -4.59 25.88 47.99
C GLU A 534 -3.29 25.16 48.40
N LEU A 535 -3.12 23.89 48.03
CA LEU A 535 -1.91 23.11 48.29
C LEU A 535 -0.70 23.59 47.46
N ARG A 536 -0.92 24.06 46.23
CA ARG A 536 0.09 24.72 45.40
C ARG A 536 0.50 26.05 46.01
N ASP A 537 -0.47 26.92 46.26
CA ASP A 537 -0.22 28.32 46.67
C ASP A 537 0.36 28.42 48.09
N SER A 538 0.01 27.48 48.97
CA SER A 538 0.66 27.31 50.28
C SER A 538 1.99 26.53 50.23
N GLY A 539 2.41 26.07 49.05
CA GLY A 539 3.66 25.34 48.85
C GLY A 539 3.74 24.00 49.57
N LYS A 540 2.61 23.33 49.82
CA LYS A 540 2.51 22.02 50.49
C LYS A 540 2.58 20.85 49.51
N ALA A 541 1.99 21.00 48.33
CA ALA A 541 2.17 20.06 47.23
C ALA A 541 3.63 20.11 46.73
N LYS A 542 4.16 18.92 46.41
CA LYS A 542 5.40 18.75 45.63
C LYS A 542 5.04 18.59 44.15
N LYS A 543 4.17 17.63 43.84
CA LYS A 543 3.68 17.30 42.49
C LYS A 543 2.16 17.23 42.52
N ILE A 544 1.48 17.84 41.55
CA ILE A 544 0.03 17.71 41.32
C ILE A 544 -0.15 16.91 40.03
N GLN A 545 -1.17 16.06 39.94
CA GLN A 545 -1.46 15.22 38.77
C GLN A 545 -2.97 15.25 38.47
N VAL A 546 -3.30 15.21 37.18
CA VAL A 546 -4.67 14.95 36.70
C VAL A 546 -4.71 13.54 36.14
N ILE A 547 -5.73 12.77 36.53
CA ILE A 547 -5.82 11.33 36.28
C ILE A 547 -7.18 11.01 35.65
N LYS A 548 -7.17 10.25 34.56
CA LYS A 548 -8.34 9.71 33.85
C LYS A 548 -8.28 8.18 33.92
N ARG A 549 -9.32 7.53 34.46
CA ARG A 549 -9.44 6.05 34.52
C ARG A 549 -10.02 5.49 33.21
N ILE A 550 -9.72 4.22 32.93
CA ILE A 550 -10.23 3.44 31.79
C ILE A 550 -11.16 2.34 32.31
N SER A 551 -12.26 2.07 31.59
CA SER A 551 -13.37 1.25 32.08
C SER A 551 -13.03 -0.25 32.13
N LYS A 552 -13.42 -0.90 33.22
CA LYS A 552 -13.36 -2.37 33.38
C LYS A 552 -14.54 -3.06 32.67
N PRO A 553 -14.42 -4.35 32.31
CA PRO A 553 -13.27 -5.24 32.49
C PRO A 553 -12.11 -4.93 31.53
N TYR A 554 -10.90 -5.31 31.92
CA TYR A 554 -9.72 -5.34 31.05
C TYR A 554 -9.54 -6.77 30.54
N ASP A 555 -9.93 -7.03 29.30
CA ASP A 555 -9.83 -8.35 28.66
C ASP A 555 -9.55 -8.24 27.17
N TYR A 556 -9.01 -9.30 26.58
CA TYR A 556 -8.61 -9.31 25.17
C TYR A 556 -9.77 -9.07 24.19
N THR A 557 -11.02 -9.43 24.54
CA THR A 557 -12.18 -9.25 23.65
C THR A 557 -12.55 -7.77 23.51
N ARG A 558 -12.32 -6.99 24.56
CA ARG A 558 -12.48 -5.53 24.59
C ARG A 558 -11.29 -4.73 24.07
N THR A 559 -10.28 -5.36 23.44
CA THR A 559 -9.02 -4.67 23.03
C THR A 559 -9.27 -3.35 22.29
N THR A 560 -10.11 -3.34 21.26
CA THR A 560 -10.40 -2.13 20.47
C THR A 560 -11.12 -1.04 21.27
N GLU A 561 -12.00 -1.43 22.21
CA GLU A 561 -12.66 -0.49 23.12
C GLU A 561 -11.66 0.14 24.08
N ILE A 562 -10.85 -0.68 24.76
CA ILE A 562 -9.86 -0.23 25.75
C ILE A 562 -8.80 0.67 25.11
N VAL A 563 -8.34 0.37 23.89
CA VAL A 563 -7.45 1.26 23.13
C VAL A 563 -8.11 2.61 22.85
N LYS A 564 -9.37 2.63 22.39
CA LYS A 564 -10.10 3.89 22.08
C LYS A 564 -10.42 4.71 23.33
N GLU A 565 -10.91 4.08 24.40
CA GLU A 565 -11.07 4.75 25.70
C GLU A 565 -9.76 5.40 26.19
N THR A 566 -8.63 4.74 25.94
CA THR A 566 -7.31 5.25 26.35
C THR A 566 -6.79 6.35 25.41
N GLN A 567 -7.11 6.28 24.11
CA GLN A 567 -6.87 7.39 23.18
C GLN A 567 -7.71 8.62 23.59
N ASP A 568 -9.00 8.47 23.87
CA ASP A 568 -9.85 9.58 24.36
C ASP A 568 -9.37 10.12 25.71
N ALA A 569 -8.82 9.28 26.59
CA ALA A 569 -8.17 9.72 27.82
C ALA A 569 -6.89 10.54 27.59
N VAL A 570 -6.03 10.14 26.66
CA VAL A 570 -4.85 10.94 26.25
C VAL A 570 -5.29 12.28 25.65
N LYS A 571 -6.31 12.27 24.78
CA LYS A 571 -6.89 13.45 24.14
C LYS A 571 -7.51 14.43 25.15
N PHE A 572 -8.23 13.93 26.15
CA PHE A 572 -8.78 14.72 27.25
C PHE A 572 -7.69 15.37 28.11
N LEU A 573 -6.56 14.70 28.29
CA LEU A 573 -5.43 15.19 29.11
C LEU A 573 -4.45 16.09 28.35
N MET A 574 -4.51 16.13 27.02
CA MET A 574 -3.63 16.95 26.18
C MET A 574 -3.63 18.46 26.55
N PRO A 575 -4.76 19.13 26.82
CA PRO A 575 -4.76 20.55 27.20
C PRO A 575 -4.00 20.81 28.51
N PHE A 576 -4.15 19.92 29.50
CA PHE A 576 -3.40 20.00 30.76
C PHE A 576 -1.89 19.82 30.53
N TYR A 577 -1.48 18.95 29.61
CA TYR A 577 -0.07 18.78 29.24
C TYR A 577 0.50 20.00 28.50
N GLN A 578 -0.25 20.58 27.57
CA GLN A 578 0.15 21.77 26.81
C GLN A 578 0.28 23.02 27.69
N TYR A 579 -0.68 23.24 28.60
CA TYR A 579 -0.72 24.39 29.51
C TYR A 579 0.52 24.56 30.40
N ILE A 580 1.20 23.45 30.76
CA ILE A 580 2.50 23.46 31.46
C ILE A 580 3.56 24.26 30.68
N PHE A 581 3.55 24.13 29.35
CA PHE A 581 4.51 24.79 28.46
C PHE A 581 4.05 26.21 28.08
N GLU A 582 2.74 26.47 28.02
CA GLU A 582 2.19 27.83 27.86
C GLU A 582 2.56 28.74 29.04
N GLN A 583 2.27 28.33 30.28
CA GLN A 583 2.58 29.13 31.47
C GLN A 583 4.09 29.26 31.73
N ALA A 584 4.90 28.36 31.16
CA ALA A 584 6.36 28.47 31.15
C ALA A 584 6.91 29.39 30.05
N GLY A 585 6.07 29.95 29.16
CA GLY A 585 6.49 30.74 28.01
C GLY A 585 7.24 29.94 26.94
N ILE A 586 7.08 28.61 26.95
CA ILE A 586 7.69 27.67 25.99
C ILE A 586 6.77 27.47 24.78
N ILE A 587 5.45 27.49 25.01
CA ILE A 587 4.44 27.80 24.00
C ILE A 587 4.09 29.29 24.17
N VAL A 588 4.03 30.04 23.06
CA VAL A 588 3.58 31.44 23.09
C VAL A 588 2.06 31.44 23.00
N GLY A 589 1.40 31.91 24.07
CA GLY A 589 -0.06 31.85 24.23
C GLY A 589 -0.86 32.62 23.18
N GLU A 590 -2.16 32.28 23.09
CA GLU A 590 -3.17 32.73 22.12
C GLU A 590 -2.77 33.86 21.15
N ALA A 591 -2.43 33.48 19.92
CA ALA A 591 -2.26 34.45 18.84
C ALA A 591 -3.59 35.14 18.53
N LYS A 592 -3.68 36.44 18.81
CA LYS A 592 -4.78 37.30 18.33
C LYS A 592 -4.75 37.38 16.81
N TYR A 593 -5.93 37.38 16.17
CA TYR A 593 -6.02 37.60 14.73
C TYR A 593 -5.55 39.02 14.35
N TRP A 594 -4.68 39.08 13.35
CA TRP A 594 -4.11 40.28 12.76
C TRP A 594 -4.58 40.45 11.30
N PRO A 595 -4.79 41.69 10.81
CA PRO A 595 -4.87 42.92 11.59
C PRO A 595 -6.15 42.98 12.41
N SER A 596 -6.09 43.71 13.53
CA SER A 596 -7.29 44.11 14.26
C SER A 596 -8.17 45.06 13.42
N ALA A 597 -9.42 45.24 13.83
CA ALA A 597 -10.34 46.17 13.17
C ALA A 597 -9.90 47.65 13.26
N GLU A 598 -8.99 47.98 14.20
CA GLU A 598 -8.39 49.31 14.33
C GLU A 598 -7.17 49.48 13.39
N GLU A 599 -6.39 48.43 13.16
CA GLU A 599 -5.22 48.44 12.25
C GLU A 599 -5.62 48.44 10.77
N TYR A 600 -6.68 47.72 10.38
CA TYR A 600 -7.19 47.70 9.01
C TYR A 600 -8.73 47.72 8.95
N PRO A 601 -9.35 48.92 9.05
CA PRO A 601 -10.79 49.11 9.08
C PRO A 601 -11.42 49.01 7.68
N VAL A 602 -11.84 47.80 7.31
CA VAL A 602 -12.69 47.55 6.13
C VAL A 602 -14.12 47.99 6.44
N LYS A 603 -14.71 48.82 5.57
CA LYS A 603 -16.08 49.37 5.71
C LYS A 603 -16.99 48.95 4.56
N LEU A 604 -16.88 47.68 4.16
CA LEU A 604 -17.69 47.08 3.12
C LEU A 604 -18.92 46.42 3.75
N THR A 605 -20.09 46.62 3.15
CA THR A 605 -21.31 45.92 3.60
C THR A 605 -21.40 44.53 3.00
N LYS A 606 -22.32 43.72 3.53
CA LYS A 606 -22.72 42.45 2.90
C LYS A 606 -23.12 42.65 1.43
N ASP A 607 -23.91 43.69 1.14
CA ASP A 607 -24.39 44.00 -0.21
C ASP A 607 -23.24 44.37 -1.17
N ASP A 608 -22.19 45.04 -0.66
CA ASP A 608 -20.96 45.31 -1.43
C ASP A 608 -20.22 44.01 -1.78
N TRP A 609 -20.11 43.08 -0.84
CA TRP A 609 -19.52 41.76 -1.09
C TRP A 609 -20.35 40.92 -2.07
N MET A 610 -21.68 40.94 -1.97
CA MET A 610 -22.56 40.29 -2.94
C MET A 610 -22.34 40.87 -4.35
N ARG A 611 -22.19 42.20 -4.48
CA ARG A 611 -21.87 42.85 -5.76
C ARG A 611 -20.52 42.41 -6.32
N PHE A 612 -19.48 42.34 -5.48
CA PHE A 612 -18.16 41.85 -5.90
C PHE A 612 -18.19 40.39 -6.37
N ILE A 613 -18.93 39.52 -5.68
CA ILE A 613 -19.01 38.10 -6.04
C ILE A 613 -19.77 37.94 -7.37
N ASP A 614 -20.90 38.62 -7.58
CA ASP A 614 -21.58 38.58 -8.88
C ASP A 614 -20.71 39.20 -9.98
N GLU A 615 -20.26 40.44 -9.82
CA GLU A 615 -19.59 41.19 -10.90
C GLU A 615 -18.21 40.64 -11.25
N VAL A 616 -17.49 40.02 -10.31
CA VAL A 616 -16.08 39.62 -10.47
C VAL A 616 -15.82 38.14 -10.14
N GLU A 617 -16.04 37.71 -8.90
CA GLU A 617 -15.48 36.45 -8.39
C GLU A 617 -16.17 35.19 -8.97
N SER A 618 -17.48 35.23 -9.19
CA SER A 618 -18.24 34.17 -9.88
C SER A 618 -17.87 34.01 -11.36
N LYS A 619 -17.16 34.99 -11.93
CA LYS A 619 -16.76 35.04 -13.34
C LYS A 619 -15.27 34.70 -13.53
N SER A 620 -14.47 34.56 -12.47
CA SER A 620 -13.08 34.09 -12.56
C SER A 620 -13.00 32.56 -12.65
N HIS A 621 -12.34 32.06 -13.70
CA HIS A 621 -12.20 30.63 -14.00
C HIS A 621 -11.08 29.94 -13.16
N ASP A 622 -10.78 30.45 -11.96
CA ASP A 622 -9.54 30.15 -11.21
C ASP A 622 -9.76 29.41 -9.89
N GLY A 623 -10.94 28.80 -9.72
CA GLY A 623 -11.27 27.96 -8.56
C GLY A 623 -11.43 28.70 -7.23
N CYS A 624 -11.30 30.03 -7.18
CA CYS A 624 -11.37 30.76 -5.91
C CYS A 624 -12.77 30.69 -5.25
N MET A 625 -13.85 30.61 -6.05
CA MET A 625 -15.20 30.35 -5.55
C MET A 625 -15.32 29.00 -4.80
N ARG A 626 -14.57 27.96 -5.19
CA ARG A 626 -14.49 26.70 -4.44
C ARG A 626 -13.87 26.94 -3.07
N VAL A 627 -12.75 27.66 -3.00
CA VAL A 627 -12.10 27.98 -1.71
C VAL A 627 -13.01 28.80 -0.80
N LEU A 628 -13.75 29.76 -1.33
CA LEU A 628 -14.76 30.50 -0.55
C LEU A 628 -15.86 29.56 -0.02
N ALA A 629 -16.40 28.67 -0.85
CA ALA A 629 -17.39 27.67 -0.43
C ALA A 629 -16.84 26.68 0.63
N CYS A 630 -15.59 26.23 0.49
CA CYS A 630 -14.90 25.41 1.49
C CYS A 630 -14.77 26.12 2.85
N TYR A 631 -14.58 27.45 2.86
CA TYR A 631 -14.61 28.24 4.10
C TYR A 631 -16.02 28.37 4.68
N VAL A 632 -17.07 28.50 3.85
CA VAL A 632 -18.48 28.51 4.32
C VAL A 632 -18.82 27.19 5.02
N ASP A 633 -18.45 26.05 4.46
CA ASP A 633 -18.73 24.70 5.02
C ASP A 633 -17.84 24.32 6.24
N ILE A 634 -16.95 25.21 6.69
CA ILE A 634 -16.33 25.16 8.04
C ILE A 634 -16.74 26.34 8.95
N GLY A 635 -17.75 27.14 8.57
CA GLY A 635 -18.21 28.27 9.39
C GLY A 635 -17.28 29.50 9.36
N GLY A 636 -16.45 29.64 8.33
CA GLY A 636 -15.63 30.82 8.07
C GLY A 636 -14.29 30.89 8.81
N ILE A 637 -13.88 29.84 9.55
CA ILE A 637 -12.61 29.80 10.29
C ILE A 637 -11.88 28.48 10.02
N GLY A 638 -10.60 28.54 9.65
CA GLY A 638 -9.74 27.37 9.49
C GLY A 638 -8.37 27.71 8.92
N SER A 639 -7.44 26.75 8.92
CA SER A 639 -6.16 26.91 8.21
C SER A 639 -6.24 26.31 6.79
N PRO A 640 -5.40 26.77 5.83
CA PRO A 640 -5.24 26.13 4.53
C PRO A 640 -4.89 24.63 4.61
N LYS A 641 -4.31 24.17 5.73
CA LYS A 641 -4.05 22.76 6.01
C LYS A 641 -5.35 22.04 6.44
N THR A 642 -6.14 22.63 7.33
CA THR A 642 -7.45 22.12 7.75
C THR A 642 -8.41 21.96 6.55
N LEU A 643 -8.40 22.90 5.60
CA LEU A 643 -9.15 22.77 4.34
C LEU A 643 -8.58 21.65 3.45
N SER A 644 -7.26 21.57 3.29
CA SER A 644 -6.58 20.50 2.53
C SER A 644 -6.88 19.10 3.07
N ASP A 645 -7.01 18.92 4.38
CA ASP A 645 -7.34 17.61 4.95
C ASP A 645 -8.82 17.23 4.77
N LYS A 646 -9.75 18.18 4.95
CA LYS A 646 -11.19 17.93 4.77
C LYS A 646 -11.57 17.77 3.29
N TYR A 647 -11.14 18.69 2.43
CA TYR A 647 -11.60 18.81 1.04
C TYR A 647 -10.55 18.40 -0.01
N LYS A 648 -9.39 17.89 0.43
CA LYS A 648 -8.25 17.50 -0.44
C LYS A 648 -7.65 18.72 -1.15
N GLY A 649 -6.80 18.50 -2.16
CA GLY A 649 -5.98 19.56 -2.74
C GLY A 649 -4.96 20.12 -1.73
N TYR A 650 -4.34 21.25 -2.06
CA TYR A 650 -3.10 21.69 -1.42
C TYR A 650 -3.22 22.99 -0.60
N PRO A 651 -2.55 23.12 0.56
CA PRO A 651 -2.58 24.35 1.39
C PRO A 651 -2.13 25.61 0.63
N THR A 652 -1.22 25.43 -0.33
CA THR A 652 -0.74 26.47 -1.26
C THR A 652 -1.84 27.00 -2.18
N VAL A 653 -2.73 26.13 -2.67
CA VAL A 653 -3.88 26.51 -3.51
C VAL A 653 -4.87 27.36 -2.70
N TYR A 654 -5.30 26.88 -1.52
CA TYR A 654 -6.20 27.66 -0.63
C TYR A 654 -5.61 29.04 -0.28
N THR A 655 -4.32 29.10 0.03
CA THR A 655 -3.62 30.36 0.34
C THR A 655 -3.55 31.29 -0.88
N SER A 656 -3.33 30.74 -2.07
CA SER A 656 -3.24 31.50 -3.33
C SER A 656 -4.60 32.04 -3.76
N SER A 657 -5.68 31.25 -3.60
CA SER A 657 -7.04 31.71 -3.84
C SER A 657 -7.44 32.84 -2.90
N ILE A 658 -7.20 32.70 -1.59
CA ILE A 658 -7.39 33.80 -0.61
C ILE A 658 -6.68 35.08 -1.09
N LEU A 659 -5.43 34.97 -1.56
CA LEU A 659 -4.65 36.10 -2.04
C LEU A 659 -5.23 36.72 -3.33
N ASN A 660 -5.73 35.89 -4.26
CA ASN A 660 -6.25 36.32 -5.55
C ASN A 660 -7.63 36.96 -5.43
N THR A 661 -8.58 36.35 -4.72
CA THR A 661 -9.86 36.97 -4.31
C THR A 661 -9.60 38.33 -3.66
N SER A 662 -8.65 38.40 -2.73
CA SER A 662 -8.36 39.64 -1.99
C SER A 662 -7.74 40.73 -2.88
N LYS A 663 -6.86 40.39 -3.83
CA LYS A 663 -6.34 41.34 -4.82
C LYS A 663 -7.46 41.88 -5.73
N ARG A 664 -8.38 41.01 -6.17
CA ARG A 664 -9.55 41.41 -6.97
C ARG A 664 -10.47 42.32 -6.17
N ALA A 665 -10.77 42.00 -4.91
CA ALA A 665 -11.56 42.83 -4.02
C ALA A 665 -10.93 44.22 -3.81
N LEU A 666 -9.63 44.30 -3.51
CA LEU A 666 -8.90 45.57 -3.39
C LEU A 666 -9.03 46.43 -4.66
N SER A 667 -8.89 45.81 -5.85
CA SER A 667 -9.04 46.49 -7.12
C SER A 667 -10.49 46.89 -7.47
N PHE A 668 -11.49 46.17 -6.99
CA PHE A 668 -12.91 46.42 -7.24
C PHE A 668 -13.50 47.48 -6.30
N PHE A 669 -13.01 47.53 -5.06
CA PHE A 669 -13.44 48.52 -4.06
C PHE A 669 -12.52 49.76 -3.97
N GLU A 670 -11.55 49.89 -4.89
CA GLU A 670 -10.54 50.97 -4.92
C GLU A 670 -9.81 51.15 -3.56
N MET A 671 -9.45 50.04 -2.92
CA MET A 671 -8.84 50.01 -1.59
C MET A 671 -7.34 49.66 -1.63
N GLU A 672 -6.55 50.38 -0.83
CA GLU A 672 -5.11 50.09 -0.62
C GLU A 672 -4.90 48.86 0.29
N PRO A 673 -3.91 47.98 0.00
CA PRO A 673 -3.60 46.81 0.83
C PRO A 673 -3.03 47.20 2.20
N CYS A 674 -3.20 46.31 3.18
CA CYS A 674 -2.78 46.56 4.56
C CYS A 674 -1.23 46.64 4.68
N PRO A 675 -0.67 47.67 5.34
CA PRO A 675 0.77 47.73 5.61
C PRO A 675 1.18 46.68 6.65
N TYR A 676 2.41 46.16 6.52
CA TYR A 676 3.06 45.25 7.46
C TYR A 676 4.58 45.44 7.39
N GLY A 677 5.13 46.30 8.25
CA GLY A 677 6.50 46.79 8.13
C GLY A 677 6.73 47.46 6.76
N ASP A 678 7.84 47.15 6.11
CA ASP A 678 8.16 47.64 4.75
C ASP A 678 7.42 46.88 3.62
N THR A 679 6.40 46.07 3.95
CA THR A 679 5.67 45.21 2.99
C THR A 679 4.16 45.46 3.04
N GLN A 680 3.45 45.08 1.96
CA GLN A 680 1.98 45.14 1.88
C GLN A 680 1.38 43.73 1.93
N ARG A 681 0.23 43.58 2.60
CA ARG A 681 -0.56 42.36 2.71
C ARG A 681 -1.95 42.57 2.12
N TYR A 682 -2.35 41.69 1.21
CA TYR A 682 -3.58 41.83 0.44
C TYR A 682 -4.78 41.13 1.11
N PHE A 683 -4.57 39.96 1.74
CA PHE A 683 -5.62 39.18 2.40
C PHE A 683 -6.48 39.93 3.46
N PRO A 684 -5.99 40.96 4.19
CA PRO A 684 -6.76 41.66 5.21
C PRO A 684 -8.08 42.30 4.80
N ILE A 685 -8.34 42.48 3.49
CA ILE A 685 -9.66 42.92 3.03
C ILE A 685 -10.75 41.87 3.29
N ALA A 686 -10.44 40.58 3.12
CA ALA A 686 -11.42 39.48 3.20
C ALA A 686 -11.22 38.55 4.42
N PHE A 687 -9.99 38.44 4.93
CA PHE A 687 -9.65 37.52 6.03
C PHE A 687 -8.74 38.19 7.08
N GLN A 688 -8.89 37.81 8.35
CA GLN A 688 -7.92 38.06 9.42
C GLN A 688 -7.11 36.77 9.69
N VAL A 689 -5.89 36.88 10.22
CA VAL A 689 -4.96 35.74 10.36
C VAL A 689 -4.35 35.67 11.76
N ARG A 690 -4.30 34.47 12.35
CA ARG A 690 -3.47 34.17 13.53
C ARG A 690 -2.50 33.02 13.24
N ILE A 691 -1.52 32.80 14.11
CA ILE A 691 -0.72 31.57 14.11
C ILE A 691 -1.61 30.44 14.63
N GLY A 692 -1.68 29.31 13.91
CA GLY A 692 -2.48 28.14 14.29
C GLY A 692 -1.78 27.21 15.28
N ASN A 693 -2.57 26.35 15.93
CA ASN A 693 -2.10 25.43 16.98
C ASN A 693 -1.68 24.02 16.46
N GLU A 694 -1.72 23.78 15.15
CA GLU A 694 -1.39 22.48 14.57
C GLU A 694 0.13 22.22 14.57
N VAL A 695 0.56 21.02 14.97
CA VAL A 695 1.98 20.69 15.22
C VAL A 695 2.72 20.38 13.91
N ASN A 696 3.06 21.44 13.16
CA ASN A 696 4.32 21.59 12.40
C ASN A 696 4.41 22.96 11.70
N ALA A 697 5.47 23.73 12.00
CA ALA A 697 6.01 24.83 11.19
C ALA A 697 5.03 25.94 10.70
N GLY A 698 4.52 26.75 11.63
CA GLY A 698 4.16 28.16 11.33
C GLY A 698 2.95 28.38 10.41
N THR A 699 2.01 27.44 10.36
CA THR A 699 0.75 27.58 9.64
C THR A 699 -0.11 28.71 10.18
N TYR A 700 -0.68 29.48 9.25
CA TYR A 700 -1.62 30.57 9.54
C TYR A 700 -3.06 30.05 9.52
N GLU A 701 -3.83 30.35 10.56
CA GLU A 701 -5.27 30.12 10.62
C GLU A 701 -5.99 31.40 10.18
N TYR A 702 -6.89 31.28 9.19
CA TYR A 702 -7.61 32.37 8.58
C TYR A 702 -9.05 32.40 9.08
N LYS A 703 -9.53 33.61 9.37
CA LYS A 703 -10.91 33.91 9.72
C LYS A 703 -11.49 34.86 8.68
N MET A 704 -12.51 34.42 7.95
CA MET A 704 -13.26 35.24 7.01
C MET A 704 -13.95 36.39 7.74
N ARG A 705 -14.03 37.57 7.11
CA ARG A 705 -14.79 38.70 7.66
C ARG A 705 -16.30 38.38 7.68
N PRO A 706 -17.04 38.75 8.76
CA PRO A 706 -18.46 38.40 8.88
C PRO A 706 -19.31 38.84 7.68
N GLU A 707 -19.06 40.04 7.16
CA GLU A 707 -19.82 40.65 6.08
C GLU A 707 -19.67 39.89 4.75
N LEU A 708 -18.53 39.23 4.54
CA LEU A 708 -18.28 38.35 3.39
C LEU A 708 -18.88 36.95 3.61
N LEU A 709 -18.81 36.43 4.84
CA LEU A 709 -19.41 35.14 5.19
C LEU A 709 -20.93 35.18 5.05
N GLU A 710 -21.59 36.24 5.55
CA GLU A 710 -23.02 36.50 5.39
C GLU A 710 -23.42 36.67 3.91
N ALA A 711 -22.57 37.28 3.09
CA ALA A 711 -22.82 37.45 1.66
C ALA A 711 -22.79 36.11 0.90
N LEU A 712 -21.84 35.22 1.25
CA LEU A 712 -21.72 33.90 0.64
C LEU A 712 -22.79 32.91 1.13
N GLN A 713 -23.24 33.03 2.38
CA GLN A 713 -24.26 32.14 2.97
C GLN A 713 -25.67 32.31 2.37
N GLU A 714 -25.95 33.42 1.68
CA GLU A 714 -27.21 33.62 0.94
C GLU A 714 -27.12 33.21 -0.54
N MET A 715 -25.96 32.72 -1.01
CA MET A 715 -25.79 32.25 -2.39
C MET A 715 -26.02 30.75 -2.52
N ASN A 716 -26.49 30.31 -3.69
CA ASN A 716 -26.60 28.88 -3.98
C ASN A 716 -25.23 28.30 -4.33
N LEU A 717 -24.56 27.69 -3.37
CA LEU A 717 -23.24 27.08 -3.54
C LEU A 717 -23.30 25.56 -3.84
N THR A 718 -24.48 24.94 -3.94
CA THR A 718 -24.62 23.47 -4.02
C THR A 718 -24.12 22.85 -5.33
N GLU A 719 -23.90 23.66 -6.37
CA GLU A 719 -23.35 23.21 -7.66
C GLU A 719 -21.82 23.29 -7.71
N ILE A 720 -21.18 23.82 -6.66
CA ILE A 720 -19.73 23.88 -6.51
C ILE A 720 -19.28 22.60 -5.81
N ASP A 721 -18.65 21.68 -6.56
CA ASP A 721 -17.92 20.57 -5.95
C ASP A 721 -16.83 21.13 -5.03
N LEU A 722 -16.89 20.76 -3.75
CA LEU A 722 -15.93 21.21 -2.73
C LEU A 722 -14.62 20.41 -2.77
N ILE A 723 -14.63 19.20 -3.33
CA ILE A 723 -13.47 18.31 -3.30
C ILE A 723 -12.50 18.67 -4.42
N TYR A 724 -11.21 18.76 -4.08
CA TYR A 724 -10.12 18.77 -5.05
C TYR A 724 -9.67 17.33 -5.28
N ASP A 725 -10.20 16.67 -6.33
CA ASP A 725 -9.75 15.32 -6.66
C ASP A 725 -8.24 15.28 -6.94
N LYS A 726 -7.61 14.19 -6.50
CA LYS A 726 -6.17 13.87 -6.43
C LYS A 726 -5.16 14.96 -6.82
N GLY A 727 -4.57 15.60 -5.80
CA GLY A 727 -3.18 16.07 -5.80
C GLY A 727 -2.84 17.27 -6.70
N GLY A 728 -2.54 18.47 -6.20
CA GLY A 728 -2.27 18.94 -4.79
C GLY A 728 0.31 19.53 -3.42
N ASN A 729 1.58 19.70 -3.92
CA ASN A 729 2.24 21.01 -3.79
C ASN A 729 3.07 21.33 -5.04
N ASP A 730 2.92 22.55 -5.55
CA ASP A 730 4.05 23.23 -6.18
C ASP A 730 5.08 23.56 -5.09
N GLU A 731 5.99 22.63 -4.81
CA GLU A 731 7.37 23.04 -4.57
C GLU A 731 8.02 23.18 -5.95
N MET A 732 8.02 24.39 -6.51
CA MET A 732 8.79 24.71 -7.73
C MET A 732 10.29 24.74 -7.37
N SER A 733 11.09 23.69 -7.63
CA SER A 733 10.78 22.45 -8.33
C SER A 733 11.30 21.21 -7.58
N GLU A 734 10.44 20.23 -7.32
CA GLU A 734 10.36 18.93 -8.04
C GLU A 734 9.38 17.99 -7.29
N THR A 735 8.27 17.48 -7.84
CA THR A 735 7.67 17.67 -9.18
C THR A 735 6.18 17.28 -9.17
N GLU A 736 5.39 17.80 -10.13
CA GLU A 736 4.05 17.29 -10.53
C GLU A 736 4.11 15.79 -10.93
N PHE A 737 5.25 15.37 -11.45
CA PHE A 737 5.55 14.03 -11.96
C PHE A 737 6.42 13.24 -10.97
N ASP A 738 6.06 12.00 -10.64
CA ASP A 738 7.02 11.11 -9.98
C ASP A 738 8.26 10.88 -10.86
N LYS A 739 9.39 10.58 -10.21
CA LYS A 739 10.67 10.31 -10.89
C LYS A 739 10.62 9.06 -11.79
N ASN A 740 9.58 8.24 -11.66
CA ASN A 740 9.33 6.99 -12.37
C ASN A 740 7.80 6.87 -12.60
N ILE A 741 7.32 6.98 -13.83
CA ILE A 741 5.90 6.83 -14.20
C ILE A 741 5.75 5.68 -15.21
N ILE A 742 4.65 4.92 -15.15
CA ILE A 742 4.22 4.03 -16.22
C ILE A 742 2.81 4.45 -16.65
N LEU A 743 2.67 4.88 -17.90
CA LEU A 743 1.39 5.09 -18.56
C LEU A 743 0.87 3.71 -18.99
N TYR A 744 -0.28 3.26 -18.49
CA TYR A 744 -0.79 1.91 -18.75
C TYR A 744 -2.25 1.87 -19.19
N GLY A 745 -2.66 0.78 -19.83
CA GLY A 745 -4.05 0.53 -20.22
C GLY A 745 -4.19 -0.18 -21.57
N PRO A 746 -5.40 -0.23 -22.14
CA PRO A 746 -5.70 -0.88 -23.41
C PRO A 746 -4.95 -0.28 -24.62
N PRO A 747 -4.83 -1.00 -25.75
CA PRO A 747 -4.18 -0.46 -26.96
C PRO A 747 -4.99 0.69 -27.58
N GLY A 748 -4.28 1.64 -28.22
CA GLY A 748 -4.91 2.79 -28.89
C GLY A 748 -5.40 3.91 -27.96
N THR A 749 -5.07 3.90 -26.67
CA THR A 749 -5.48 4.95 -25.71
C THR A 749 -4.53 6.14 -25.60
N GLY A 750 -3.60 6.27 -26.55
CA GLY A 750 -2.70 7.43 -26.65
C GLY A 750 -1.48 7.42 -25.71
N LYS A 751 -1.12 6.29 -25.09
CA LYS A 751 0.01 6.17 -24.14
C LYS A 751 1.34 6.73 -24.69
N THR A 752 1.86 6.13 -25.77
CA THR A 752 3.12 6.55 -26.42
C THR A 752 3.06 7.97 -27.00
N TYR A 753 1.88 8.45 -27.40
CA TYR A 753 1.65 9.84 -27.80
C TYR A 753 1.81 10.81 -26.62
N ASN A 754 1.26 10.45 -25.45
CA ASN A 754 1.36 11.28 -24.25
C ASN A 754 2.77 11.33 -23.66
N THR A 755 3.68 10.39 -23.98
CA THR A 755 5.08 10.48 -23.48
C THR A 755 5.78 11.75 -23.97
N ALA A 756 5.41 12.30 -25.13
CA ALA A 756 5.94 13.58 -25.62
C ALA A 756 5.42 14.77 -24.78
N ILE A 757 4.13 14.76 -24.42
CA ILE A 757 3.49 15.76 -23.55
C ILE A 757 4.15 15.77 -22.17
N TYR A 758 4.26 14.61 -21.52
CA TYR A 758 4.93 14.46 -20.23
C TYR A 758 6.42 14.86 -20.31
N ALA A 759 7.12 14.47 -21.38
CA ALA A 759 8.54 14.81 -21.52
C ALA A 759 8.78 16.33 -21.66
N VAL A 760 7.93 17.05 -22.41
CA VAL A 760 7.97 18.51 -22.51
C VAL A 760 7.63 19.15 -21.17
N ALA A 761 6.55 18.71 -20.51
CA ALA A 761 6.13 19.21 -19.21
C ALA A 761 7.23 19.10 -18.15
N ILE A 762 7.83 17.91 -18.00
CA ILE A 762 8.98 17.67 -17.10
C ILE A 762 10.20 18.50 -17.50
N CYS A 763 10.62 18.49 -18.77
CA CYS A 763 11.86 19.14 -19.18
C CYS A 763 11.79 20.66 -19.12
N ASP A 764 10.64 21.28 -19.33
CA ASP A 764 10.48 22.74 -19.32
C ASP A 764 9.82 23.28 -18.05
N LYS A 765 9.39 22.40 -17.14
CA LYS A 765 8.72 22.71 -15.86
C LYS A 765 7.40 23.47 -16.09
N LEU A 766 6.55 22.86 -16.90
CA LEU A 766 5.20 23.30 -17.28
C LEU A 766 4.19 22.25 -16.80
N SER A 767 2.94 22.63 -16.54
CA SER A 767 1.93 21.64 -16.13
C SER A 767 1.46 20.75 -17.29
N LEU A 768 0.93 19.56 -16.98
CA LEU A 768 0.29 18.72 -17.99
C LEU A 768 -0.80 19.47 -18.77
N ASP A 769 -1.59 20.30 -18.09
CA ASP A 769 -2.69 21.01 -18.72
C ASP A 769 -2.21 22.23 -19.53
N GLU A 770 -1.13 22.90 -19.10
CA GLU A 770 -0.44 23.93 -19.90
C GLU A 770 0.19 23.38 -21.18
N VAL A 771 0.57 22.09 -21.22
CA VAL A 771 1.11 21.43 -22.42
C VAL A 771 -0.02 20.84 -23.28
N LYS A 772 -1.04 20.22 -22.68
CA LYS A 772 -2.24 19.72 -23.40
C LYS A 772 -3.07 20.83 -24.03
N SER A 773 -3.06 22.05 -23.49
CA SER A 773 -3.79 23.20 -24.06
C SER A 773 -3.11 23.81 -25.30
N ARG A 774 -1.88 23.39 -25.63
CA ARG A 774 -1.15 23.87 -26.82
C ARG A 774 -1.46 22.97 -28.04
N PRO A 775 -1.34 23.50 -29.27
CA PRO A 775 -1.33 22.66 -30.46
C PRO A 775 -0.26 21.58 -30.35
N TYR A 776 -0.61 20.31 -30.55
CA TYR A 776 0.32 19.19 -30.38
C TYR A 776 1.55 19.28 -31.30
N GLU A 777 1.46 19.98 -32.43
CA GLU A 777 2.60 20.25 -33.32
C GLU A 777 3.70 21.06 -32.59
N GLU A 778 3.34 22.08 -31.80
CA GLU A 778 4.29 22.85 -30.98
C GLU A 778 4.95 21.99 -29.90
N VAL A 779 4.16 21.10 -29.28
CA VAL A 779 4.64 20.15 -28.26
C VAL A 779 5.62 19.15 -28.89
N LEU A 780 5.30 18.63 -30.08
CA LEU A 780 6.15 17.68 -30.81
C LEU A 780 7.44 18.32 -31.30
N ASP A 781 7.41 19.57 -31.76
CA ASP A 781 8.62 20.31 -32.12
C ASP A 781 9.48 20.65 -30.90
N ARG A 782 8.87 21.03 -29.76
CA ARG A 782 9.65 21.20 -28.52
C ARG A 782 10.27 19.89 -28.04
N TYR A 783 9.54 18.77 -28.13
CA TYR A 783 10.04 17.42 -27.86
C TYR A 783 11.23 17.04 -28.78
N ARG A 784 11.16 17.36 -30.07
CA ARG A 784 12.27 17.19 -31.02
C ARG A 784 13.51 17.97 -30.59
N VAL A 785 13.39 19.25 -30.24
CA VAL A 785 14.54 20.05 -29.73
C VAL A 785 15.12 19.44 -28.45
N LEU A 786 14.27 19.02 -27.50
CA LEU A 786 14.70 18.38 -26.25
C LEU A 786 15.45 17.05 -26.46
N LYS A 787 15.02 16.25 -27.44
CA LYS A 787 15.60 14.94 -27.77
C LYS A 787 16.85 15.05 -28.65
N ASP A 788 16.77 15.83 -29.72
CA ASP A 788 17.72 15.79 -30.82
C ASP A 788 18.76 16.92 -30.78
N GLU A 789 18.46 18.07 -30.14
CA GLU A 789 19.42 19.17 -29.93
C GLU A 789 19.96 19.19 -28.49
N GLU A 790 19.09 19.35 -27.49
CA GLU A 790 19.50 19.43 -26.07
C GLU A 790 19.95 18.08 -25.48
N LYS A 791 19.63 16.96 -26.15
CA LYS A 791 19.85 15.57 -25.70
C LYS A 791 19.32 15.25 -24.28
N ARG A 792 18.36 16.04 -23.78
CA ARG A 792 17.70 15.86 -22.48
C ARG A 792 16.59 14.82 -22.50
N VAL A 793 16.13 14.41 -23.67
CA VAL A 793 15.18 13.30 -23.83
C VAL A 793 15.82 12.14 -24.57
N ALA A 794 15.56 10.92 -24.11
CA ALA A 794 15.89 9.68 -24.80
C ALA A 794 14.65 8.77 -24.88
N PHE A 795 14.63 7.88 -25.86
CA PHE A 795 13.51 6.97 -26.12
C PHE A 795 14.06 5.60 -26.53
N THR A 796 13.53 4.54 -25.93
CA THR A 796 13.79 3.15 -26.32
C THR A 796 12.50 2.33 -26.22
N THR A 797 12.46 1.18 -26.88
CA THR A 797 11.33 0.24 -26.83
C THR A 797 11.85 -1.11 -26.36
N PHE A 798 11.22 -1.69 -25.34
CA PHE A 798 11.63 -3.00 -24.83
C PHE A 798 11.05 -4.15 -25.67
N HIS A 799 11.83 -5.22 -25.78
CA HIS A 799 11.44 -6.46 -26.44
C HIS A 799 12.08 -7.66 -25.72
N GLN A 800 11.59 -8.87 -25.95
CA GLN A 800 12.00 -10.08 -25.20
C GLN A 800 13.52 -10.34 -25.23
N SER A 801 14.19 -10.00 -26.34
CA SER A 801 15.65 -10.15 -26.50
C SER A 801 16.48 -8.99 -25.93
N TYR A 802 15.88 -7.94 -25.38
CA TYR A 802 16.60 -6.75 -24.89
C TYR A 802 17.26 -7.07 -23.54
N GLY A 803 18.46 -6.56 -23.29
CA GLY A 803 19.25 -6.93 -22.12
C GLY A 803 20.05 -5.79 -21.50
N TYR A 804 20.81 -6.17 -20.47
CA TYR A 804 21.71 -5.30 -19.73
C TYR A 804 22.83 -4.71 -20.62
N GLU A 805 23.29 -5.48 -21.61
CA GLU A 805 24.41 -5.09 -22.50
C GLU A 805 24.02 -4.01 -23.54
N GLU A 806 22.73 -3.85 -23.82
CA GLU A 806 22.16 -2.76 -24.59
C GLU A 806 21.83 -1.54 -23.71
N PHE A 807 21.39 -1.79 -22.47
CA PHE A 807 20.81 -0.78 -21.59
C PHE A 807 21.86 -0.07 -20.71
N ILE A 808 22.76 -0.83 -20.06
CA ILE A 808 23.66 -0.33 -19.00
C ILE A 808 25.13 -0.36 -19.45
N GLU A 809 25.72 -1.53 -19.64
CA GLU A 809 27.06 -1.69 -20.23
C GLU A 809 27.24 -3.12 -20.73
N GLY A 810 28.01 -3.30 -21.80
CA GLY A 810 28.27 -4.62 -22.39
C GLY A 810 29.58 -4.71 -23.16
N ILE A 811 30.09 -5.92 -23.32
CA ILE A 811 31.33 -6.18 -24.06
C ILE A 811 31.02 -6.23 -25.55
N LYS A 812 31.55 -5.29 -26.33
CA LYS A 812 31.31 -5.17 -27.78
C LYS A 812 32.64 -5.26 -28.54
N PRO A 813 32.72 -6.07 -29.61
CA PRO A 813 33.94 -6.19 -30.40
C PRO A 813 34.22 -4.88 -31.14
N LYS A 814 35.49 -4.50 -31.18
CA LYS A 814 36.03 -3.41 -31.99
C LYS A 814 36.60 -4.04 -33.26
N MET A 815 35.88 -3.87 -34.37
CA MET A 815 36.38 -4.28 -35.68
C MET A 815 37.25 -3.17 -36.25
N ASP A 816 38.56 -3.41 -36.28
CA ASP A 816 39.54 -2.59 -36.97
C ASP A 816 39.78 -3.18 -38.37
N SER A 817 39.76 -2.37 -39.43
CA SER A 817 39.63 -2.87 -40.80
C SER A 817 40.89 -3.57 -41.35
N GLU A 818 42.02 -3.47 -40.65
CA GLU A 818 43.29 -4.11 -41.04
C GLU A 818 43.87 -5.05 -39.96
N ALA A 819 43.16 -5.27 -38.85
CA ALA A 819 43.60 -6.17 -37.77
C ALA A 819 43.08 -7.61 -37.95
N LEU A 820 43.94 -8.59 -37.66
CA LEU A 820 43.58 -10.03 -37.66
C LEU A 820 42.94 -10.50 -36.34
N ASP A 821 43.11 -9.76 -35.25
CA ASP A 821 42.62 -10.09 -33.91
C ASP A 821 41.44 -9.19 -33.50
N VAL A 822 40.40 -9.78 -32.90
CA VAL A 822 39.22 -9.05 -32.42
C VAL A 822 39.47 -8.50 -31.02
N GLU A 823 39.68 -7.19 -30.89
CA GLU A 823 39.74 -6.50 -29.61
C GLU A 823 38.32 -6.36 -29.00
N TYR A 824 38.17 -6.72 -27.73
CA TYR A 824 36.91 -6.57 -27.01
C TYR A 824 36.93 -5.32 -26.12
N THR A 825 35.93 -4.46 -26.30
CA THR A 825 35.81 -3.18 -25.56
C THR A 825 34.51 -3.15 -24.77
N ILE A 826 34.54 -2.69 -23.53
CA ILE A 826 33.32 -2.38 -22.79
C ILE A 826 32.73 -1.10 -23.40
N LYS A 827 31.45 -1.12 -23.72
CA LYS A 827 30.71 0.05 -24.19
C LYS A 827 29.46 0.26 -23.35
N ASP A 828 29.23 1.51 -23.01
CA ASP A 828 28.05 1.96 -22.30
C ASP A 828 26.77 1.66 -23.10
N GLY A 829 25.72 1.30 -22.38
CA GLY A 829 24.37 1.18 -22.89
C GLY A 829 23.60 2.49 -22.82
N VAL A 830 22.43 2.51 -23.46
CA VAL A 830 21.66 3.75 -23.72
C VAL A 830 21.24 4.50 -22.45
N PHE A 831 21.01 3.81 -21.34
CA PHE A 831 20.60 4.43 -20.08
C PHE A 831 21.79 4.90 -19.24
N LYS A 832 22.92 4.19 -19.30
CA LYS A 832 24.16 4.63 -18.64
C LYS A 832 24.70 5.92 -19.26
N ASP A 833 24.86 5.98 -20.57
CA ASP A 833 25.26 7.22 -21.28
C ASP A 833 24.33 8.39 -20.95
N PHE A 834 23.01 8.14 -20.88
CA PHE A 834 22.04 9.16 -20.52
C PHE A 834 22.20 9.67 -19.08
N CYS A 835 22.41 8.77 -18.12
CA CYS A 835 22.68 9.13 -16.73
C CYS A 835 24.02 9.84 -16.55
N ASP A 836 25.07 9.41 -17.25
CA ASP A 836 26.38 10.04 -17.21
C ASP A 836 26.34 11.45 -17.83
N ARG A 837 25.55 11.66 -18.88
CA ARG A 837 25.25 12.99 -19.44
C ARG A 837 24.42 13.86 -18.49
N ALA A 838 23.39 13.32 -17.84
CA ALA A 838 22.61 14.03 -16.82
C ALA A 838 23.44 14.39 -15.57
N SER A 839 24.56 13.67 -15.34
CA SER A 839 25.51 13.92 -14.25
C SER A 839 26.61 14.93 -14.58
N LYS A 840 26.76 15.39 -15.84
CA LYS A 840 27.89 16.25 -16.25
C LYS A 840 27.83 17.61 -15.56
N LYS A 841 28.69 17.82 -14.57
CA LYS A 841 28.95 19.12 -13.92
C LYS A 841 29.36 20.18 -14.96
N LYS A 842 28.61 21.26 -15.05
CA LYS A 842 28.91 22.41 -15.89
C LYS A 842 30.00 23.26 -15.27
N THR A 843 30.98 23.62 -16.09
CA THR A 843 32.10 24.47 -15.68
C THR A 843 31.92 25.84 -16.31
N SER A 844 31.65 26.87 -15.50
CA SER A 844 31.51 28.26 -15.93
C SER A 844 32.63 29.11 -15.34
N SER A 845 33.37 29.82 -16.18
CA SER A 845 34.44 30.72 -15.71
C SER A 845 34.59 31.95 -16.60
N SER A 846 34.99 33.07 -16.00
CA SER A 846 35.33 34.29 -16.73
C SER A 846 36.79 34.25 -17.19
N GLY A 847 37.06 33.54 -18.30
CA GLY A 847 38.37 33.59 -18.97
C GLY A 847 39.14 32.27 -19.07
N VAL A 848 38.51 31.13 -18.79
CA VAL A 848 39.11 29.80 -19.01
C VAL A 848 38.17 28.96 -19.89
N ASN A 849 38.70 28.39 -20.97
CA ASN A 849 37.95 27.55 -21.90
C ASN A 849 38.32 26.07 -21.72
N VAL A 850 37.42 25.29 -21.13
CA VAL A 850 37.51 23.82 -21.02
C VAL A 850 36.76 23.22 -22.20
N GLY A 851 37.34 22.22 -22.86
CA GLY A 851 36.66 21.51 -23.96
C GLY A 851 35.42 20.75 -23.47
N GLU A 852 34.34 20.74 -24.26
CA GLU A 852 33.06 20.10 -23.87
C GLU A 852 33.18 18.58 -23.60
N ASN A 853 34.18 17.94 -24.21
CA ASN A 853 34.56 16.55 -23.96
C ASN A 853 36.01 16.41 -23.44
N ALA A 854 36.51 17.43 -22.74
CA ALA A 854 37.90 17.49 -22.23
C ALA A 854 38.27 16.25 -21.41
N ARG A 855 39.44 15.69 -21.73
CA ARG A 855 40.07 14.56 -21.04
C ARG A 855 40.96 15.05 -19.91
N VAL A 856 41.13 14.22 -18.88
CA VAL A 856 42.11 14.43 -17.80
C VAL A 856 43.38 13.64 -18.11
N TRP A 857 44.54 14.30 -18.08
CA TRP A 857 45.84 13.71 -18.39
C TRP A 857 46.82 13.79 -17.22
N ASN A 858 47.50 12.68 -16.88
CA ASN A 858 48.65 12.71 -15.96
C ASN A 858 49.92 13.07 -16.74
N VAL A 859 50.66 14.07 -16.25
CA VAL A 859 52.04 14.36 -16.70
C VAL A 859 53.03 14.33 -15.53
N ILE A 860 54.18 13.69 -15.75
CA ILE A 860 55.32 13.66 -14.82
C ILE A 860 56.34 14.73 -15.23
N LEU A 861 56.23 15.91 -14.63
CA LEU A 861 57.15 17.04 -14.84
C LEU A 861 58.45 16.85 -14.04
N GLY A 862 59.32 15.97 -14.54
CA GLY A 862 60.61 15.64 -13.91
C GLY A 862 60.52 14.42 -13.00
N GLY A 863 61.61 13.66 -12.96
CA GLY A 863 61.77 12.53 -12.02
C GLY A 863 62.45 12.97 -10.72
N ASN A 864 62.63 12.03 -9.78
CA ASN A 864 63.28 12.26 -8.48
C ASN A 864 64.68 12.90 -8.54
N ASN A 865 65.32 12.94 -9.72
CA ASN A 865 66.68 13.45 -9.91
C ASN A 865 66.71 14.93 -10.34
N GLU A 866 65.60 15.51 -10.82
CA GLU A 866 65.55 16.88 -11.37
C GLU A 866 64.27 17.63 -10.96
N PRO A 867 64.15 18.08 -9.70
CA PRO A 867 62.97 18.78 -9.19
C PRO A 867 62.77 20.17 -9.82
N GLU A 868 63.83 20.79 -10.34
CA GLU A 868 63.81 22.14 -10.92
C GLU A 868 62.93 22.24 -12.16
N LEU A 869 62.77 21.15 -12.93
CA LEU A 869 61.93 21.13 -14.13
C LEU A 869 60.46 21.48 -13.81
N LYS A 870 59.90 20.95 -12.72
CA LYS A 870 58.52 21.22 -12.33
C LYS A 870 58.34 22.71 -12.02
N GLN A 871 59.23 23.28 -11.21
CA GLN A 871 59.14 24.70 -10.85
C GLN A 871 59.28 25.62 -12.07
N ARG A 872 60.16 25.26 -13.02
CA ARG A 872 60.27 25.99 -14.30
C ARG A 872 58.97 25.91 -15.10
N CYS A 873 58.38 24.72 -15.24
CA CYS A 873 57.11 24.52 -15.95
C CYS A 873 55.93 25.29 -15.28
N PHE A 874 55.90 25.31 -13.96
CA PHE A 874 54.96 26.08 -13.13
C PHE A 874 55.12 27.61 -13.28
N ASN A 875 56.34 28.10 -13.51
CA ASN A 875 56.65 29.51 -13.69
C ASN A 875 56.43 29.99 -15.14
N GLU A 876 56.79 29.18 -16.14
CA GLU A 876 56.71 29.53 -17.57
C GLU A 876 55.31 29.34 -18.18
N GLY A 877 54.37 28.67 -17.49
CA GLY A 877 53.05 28.36 -18.07
C GLY A 877 53.12 27.24 -19.12
N THR A 878 53.91 26.21 -18.85
CA THR A 878 54.17 25.12 -19.81
C THR A 878 54.13 23.74 -19.16
N ILE A 879 53.86 22.70 -19.95
CA ILE A 879 54.30 21.32 -19.65
C ILE A 879 55.42 20.94 -20.63
N ARG A 880 56.38 20.11 -20.19
CA ARG A 880 57.50 19.64 -21.03
C ARG A 880 57.82 18.16 -20.78
N ILE A 881 58.25 17.45 -21.83
CA ILE A 881 58.70 16.05 -21.80
C ILE A 881 60.01 15.84 -22.59
N GLY A 882 60.66 14.69 -22.38
CA GLY A 882 62.02 14.40 -22.83
C GLY A 882 62.16 13.91 -24.28
N TRP A 883 62.94 12.84 -24.46
CA TRP A 883 63.25 12.18 -25.75
C TRP A 883 63.95 13.08 -26.78
N HIS A 884 64.90 13.91 -26.35
CA HIS A 884 65.71 14.79 -27.24
C HIS A 884 66.50 14.07 -28.36
N LYS A 885 66.57 12.73 -28.35
CA LYS A 885 67.21 11.91 -29.40
C LYS A 885 66.25 11.44 -30.49
N SER A 886 64.95 11.53 -30.24
CA SER A 886 63.90 11.12 -31.18
C SER A 886 63.48 12.32 -32.04
N PRO A 887 63.07 12.13 -33.30
CA PRO A 887 62.71 13.22 -34.23
C PRO A 887 61.64 14.16 -33.68
N GLU A 888 61.65 15.43 -34.12
CA GLU A 888 60.72 16.47 -33.66
C GLU A 888 59.25 16.02 -33.72
N VAL A 889 58.84 15.54 -34.90
CA VAL A 889 57.54 14.87 -35.15
C VAL A 889 57.71 13.36 -35.07
N ILE A 890 56.79 12.70 -34.37
CA ILE A 890 56.70 11.25 -34.18
C ILE A 890 55.49 10.70 -34.95
N THR A 891 55.61 9.47 -35.43
CA THR A 891 54.57 8.71 -36.15
C THR A 891 54.61 7.24 -35.74
N ASP A 892 53.60 6.45 -36.11
CA ASP A 892 53.61 4.98 -35.96
C ASP A 892 54.65 4.25 -36.82
N GLU A 893 55.30 4.94 -37.75
CA GLU A 893 56.45 4.41 -38.50
C GLU A 893 57.80 4.78 -37.88
N THR A 894 57.84 5.60 -36.83
CA THR A 894 59.10 6.10 -36.26
C THR A 894 59.91 4.99 -35.59
N GLU A 895 61.06 4.66 -36.21
CA GLU A 895 62.03 3.69 -35.71
C GLU A 895 62.75 4.13 -34.42
N GLY A 896 63.34 3.18 -33.69
CA GLY A 896 64.18 3.45 -32.52
C GLY A 896 63.44 3.79 -31.22
N LEU A 897 62.11 3.78 -31.25
CA LEU A 897 61.23 3.86 -30.08
C LEU A 897 60.63 2.48 -29.76
N ASN A 898 60.43 2.15 -28.48
CA ASN A 898 59.52 1.05 -28.11
C ASN A 898 58.08 1.54 -27.93
N ASP A 899 57.12 0.63 -27.99
CA ASP A 899 55.67 0.92 -27.99
C ASP A 899 55.22 1.83 -26.84
N LYS A 900 55.83 1.70 -25.66
CA LYS A 900 55.53 2.52 -24.49
C LYS A 900 56.06 3.95 -24.62
N GLU A 901 57.23 4.14 -25.23
CA GLU A 901 57.77 5.46 -25.54
C GLU A 901 56.98 6.11 -26.67
N ARG A 902 56.69 5.36 -27.74
CA ARG A 902 55.85 5.81 -28.86
C ARG A 902 54.48 6.27 -28.37
N ARG A 903 53.76 5.46 -27.59
CA ARG A 903 52.45 5.85 -27.05
C ARG A 903 52.54 7.06 -26.10
N ILE A 904 53.61 7.22 -25.31
CA ILE A 904 53.82 8.44 -24.49
C ILE A 904 54.01 9.68 -25.37
N LEU A 905 54.70 9.55 -26.51
CA LEU A 905 54.97 10.65 -27.43
C LEU A 905 53.73 11.03 -28.24
N LEU A 906 53.03 10.06 -28.85
CA LEU A 906 51.76 10.27 -29.57
C LEU A 906 50.67 10.84 -28.63
N ASN A 907 50.59 10.36 -27.37
CA ASN A 907 49.69 10.93 -26.36
C ASN A 907 49.91 12.44 -26.15
N PHE A 908 51.17 12.91 -26.22
CA PHE A 908 51.51 14.32 -26.00
C PHE A 908 51.45 15.16 -27.29
N GLN A 909 51.70 14.53 -28.45
CA GLN A 909 51.74 15.18 -29.75
C GLN A 909 50.33 15.31 -30.34
N ASP A 910 49.59 14.21 -30.44
CA ASP A 910 48.41 14.10 -31.32
C ASP A 910 47.09 13.96 -30.55
N GLU A 911 47.10 13.31 -29.38
CA GLU A 911 45.88 13.06 -28.59
C GLU A 911 45.54 14.17 -27.56
N MET A 912 46.51 14.98 -27.15
CA MET A 912 46.29 16.10 -26.23
C MET A 912 45.71 17.31 -26.97
N GLU A 913 44.45 17.66 -26.69
CA GLU A 913 43.74 18.75 -27.38
C GLU A 913 43.79 20.07 -26.59
N ILE A 914 43.54 21.21 -27.27
CA ILE A 914 43.36 22.49 -26.59
C ILE A 914 42.02 22.48 -25.84
N GLY A 915 42.05 22.81 -24.55
CA GLY A 915 40.90 22.70 -23.63
C GLY A 915 40.91 21.44 -22.76
N ASP A 916 41.81 20.47 -23.00
CA ASP A 916 42.04 19.33 -22.12
C ASP A 916 42.66 19.75 -20.77
N VAL A 917 42.41 18.96 -19.72
CA VAL A 917 42.94 19.20 -18.37
C VAL A 917 44.15 18.30 -18.10
N VAL A 918 45.23 18.88 -17.59
CA VAL A 918 46.46 18.15 -17.23
C VAL A 918 46.78 18.30 -15.75
N VAL A 919 47.15 17.19 -15.10
CA VAL A 919 47.59 17.14 -13.71
C VAL A 919 49.08 16.83 -13.60
N ALA A 920 49.79 17.58 -12.77
CA ALA A 920 51.19 17.36 -12.45
C ALA A 920 51.31 16.39 -11.27
N ARG A 921 51.95 15.24 -11.49
CA ARG A 921 52.12 14.20 -10.47
C ARG A 921 53.03 14.65 -9.32
N ALA A 922 52.55 14.57 -8.07
CA ALA A 922 53.36 14.80 -6.87
C ALA A 922 53.89 13.48 -6.27
N THR A 923 53.00 12.52 -6.02
CA THR A 923 53.33 11.19 -5.44
C THR A 923 52.69 10.09 -6.29
N SER A 924 52.53 8.86 -5.80
CA SER A 924 51.63 7.87 -6.44
C SER A 924 50.14 8.11 -6.15
N ASP A 925 49.84 9.01 -5.22
CA ASP A 925 48.57 9.08 -4.52
C ASP A 925 47.95 10.49 -4.66
N ALA A 926 48.75 11.48 -5.08
CA ALA A 926 48.40 12.89 -5.14
C ALA A 926 49.09 13.68 -6.27
N VAL A 927 48.53 14.83 -6.61
CA VAL A 927 48.99 15.80 -7.62
C VAL A 927 49.25 17.17 -6.98
N ASP A 928 50.20 17.95 -7.51
CA ASP A 928 50.61 19.26 -6.97
C ASP A 928 50.39 20.43 -7.95
N GLY A 929 49.89 20.15 -9.15
CA GLY A 929 49.43 21.17 -10.09
C GLY A 929 48.30 20.66 -10.98
N VAL A 930 47.42 21.58 -11.38
CA VAL A 930 46.33 21.35 -12.34
C VAL A 930 46.33 22.50 -13.34
N ALA A 931 46.24 22.20 -14.63
CA ALA A 931 46.22 23.19 -15.71
C ALA A 931 45.32 22.77 -16.86
N ILE A 932 45.02 23.71 -17.75
CA ILE A 932 44.36 23.45 -19.04
C ILE A 932 45.33 23.71 -20.18
N ILE A 933 45.30 22.87 -21.21
CA ILE A 933 46.12 23.02 -22.42
C ILE A 933 45.59 24.20 -23.24
N THR A 934 46.46 25.17 -23.51
CA THR A 934 46.12 26.45 -24.17
C THR A 934 46.92 26.70 -25.45
N GLY A 935 47.66 25.70 -25.93
CA GLY A 935 48.39 25.78 -27.19
C GLY A 935 48.95 24.44 -27.65
N GLU A 936 49.32 24.42 -28.92
CA GLU A 936 49.87 23.24 -29.60
C GLU A 936 51.24 22.81 -29.08
N VAL A 937 51.68 21.65 -29.58
CA VAL A 937 53.02 21.14 -29.33
C VAL A 937 54.09 22.03 -29.97
N GLU A 938 55.05 22.47 -29.15
CA GLU A 938 56.25 23.21 -29.51
C GLU A 938 57.49 22.32 -29.32
N PHE A 939 58.51 22.46 -30.17
CA PHE A 939 59.82 21.82 -29.98
C PHE A 939 60.89 22.87 -29.67
N ASP A 940 61.23 22.98 -28.39
CA ASP A 940 62.16 23.95 -27.83
C ASP A 940 63.62 23.49 -28.01
N THR A 941 64.21 23.79 -29.17
CA THR A 941 65.59 23.44 -29.51
C THR A 941 66.66 24.06 -28.60
N SER A 942 66.28 24.99 -27.70
CA SER A 942 67.19 25.51 -26.67
C SER A 942 67.34 24.55 -25.48
N ASP A 943 66.35 23.69 -25.22
CA ASP A 943 66.38 22.71 -24.15
C ASP A 943 66.95 21.36 -24.63
N LYS A 944 68.14 21.03 -24.13
CA LYS A 944 68.87 19.82 -24.50
C LYS A 944 68.32 18.53 -23.88
N HIS A 945 67.36 18.61 -22.95
CA HIS A 945 66.86 17.46 -22.19
C HIS A 945 65.35 17.27 -22.37
N TYR A 946 64.58 18.37 -22.36
CA TYR A 946 63.12 18.41 -22.44
C TYR A 946 62.60 19.35 -23.54
N PRO A 947 62.90 19.09 -24.82
CA PRO A 947 62.51 19.98 -25.92
C PRO A 947 61.02 19.97 -26.22
N ARG A 948 60.30 18.85 -26.02
CA ARG A 948 58.86 18.78 -26.33
C ARG A 948 58.06 19.50 -25.27
N LYS A 949 57.24 20.46 -25.70
CA LYS A 949 56.62 21.49 -24.85
C LYS A 949 55.17 21.74 -25.30
N ARG A 950 54.27 22.06 -24.37
CA ARG A 950 52.94 22.63 -24.67
C ARG A 950 52.67 23.80 -23.72
N ARG A 951 51.88 24.78 -24.15
CA ARG A 951 51.44 25.90 -23.30
C ARG A 951 50.23 25.49 -22.47
N VAL A 952 50.22 25.89 -21.20
CA VAL A 952 49.13 25.57 -20.28
C VAL A 952 48.80 26.74 -19.34
N GLN A 953 47.51 26.91 -19.05
CA GLN A 953 47.06 27.81 -17.99
C GLN A 953 46.96 27.02 -16.69
N TRP A 954 47.93 27.21 -15.78
CA TRP A 954 47.89 26.62 -14.45
C TRP A 954 46.76 27.22 -13.61
N LEU A 955 45.73 26.42 -13.34
CA LEU A 955 44.64 26.73 -12.41
C LEU A 955 45.11 26.58 -10.95
N TYR A 956 45.96 25.58 -10.70
CA TYR A 956 46.48 25.27 -9.37
C TYR A 956 47.95 24.87 -9.43
N LYS A 957 48.72 25.34 -8.44
CA LYS A 957 50.11 24.99 -8.15
C LYS A 957 50.29 25.10 -6.63
N GLY A 958 50.46 23.99 -5.91
CA GLY A 958 50.44 24.06 -4.45
C GLY A 958 50.60 22.72 -3.73
N ALA A 959 49.93 22.60 -2.58
CA ALA A 959 49.95 21.39 -1.77
C ALA A 959 49.26 20.19 -2.46
N ASN A 960 49.68 18.99 -2.08
CA ASN A 960 49.21 17.71 -2.63
C ASN A 960 47.68 17.53 -2.53
N ILE A 961 46.99 17.54 -3.67
CA ILE A 961 45.59 17.11 -3.80
C ILE A 961 45.55 15.59 -3.94
N SER A 962 44.90 14.89 -3.01
CA SER A 962 44.67 13.44 -3.11
C SER A 962 43.69 13.11 -4.23
N ILE A 963 44.04 12.13 -5.06
CA ILE A 963 43.19 11.67 -6.19
C ILE A 963 43.06 10.14 -6.30
N ILE A 964 43.49 9.36 -5.29
CA ILE A 964 43.30 7.88 -5.28
C ILE A 964 41.83 7.52 -5.55
N ASP A 965 40.94 8.17 -4.80
CA ASP A 965 39.51 7.96 -4.77
C ASP A 965 38.83 8.44 -6.06
N LEU A 966 39.23 9.61 -6.60
CA LEU A 966 38.82 10.01 -7.96
C LEU A 966 39.27 8.99 -9.02
N ASN A 967 40.45 8.39 -8.86
CA ASN A 967 41.01 7.41 -9.78
C ASN A 967 40.53 5.97 -9.49
N GLY A 968 39.30 5.80 -8.98
CA GLY A 968 38.69 4.50 -8.69
C GLY A 968 39.48 3.64 -7.70
N GLY A 969 40.04 4.25 -6.67
CA GLY A 969 40.89 3.60 -5.67
C GLY A 969 42.32 3.27 -6.14
N THR A 970 42.72 3.66 -7.35
CA THR A 970 44.00 3.24 -7.96
C THR A 970 45.10 4.31 -7.96
N ARG A 971 46.35 3.87 -7.83
CA ARG A 971 47.55 4.72 -7.79
C ARG A 971 48.06 5.11 -9.18
N LEU A 972 48.71 6.27 -9.28
CA LEU A 972 49.31 6.79 -10.51
C LEU A 972 50.51 5.94 -11.00
N ASP A 973 50.42 5.45 -12.23
CA ASP A 973 51.49 4.80 -13.00
C ASP A 973 52.66 5.77 -13.24
N ARG A 974 53.90 5.25 -13.25
CA ARG A 974 55.15 5.99 -13.50
C ARG A 974 55.39 6.30 -14.99
N LYS A 975 54.41 6.07 -15.87
CA LYS A 975 54.38 6.59 -17.26
C LYS A 975 54.40 8.12 -17.27
N SER A 976 55.15 8.71 -18.20
CA SER A 976 55.35 10.17 -18.26
C SER A 976 54.12 10.95 -18.74
N VAL A 977 53.34 10.39 -19.67
CA VAL A 977 52.09 10.97 -20.21
C VAL A 977 51.08 9.86 -20.47
N TYR A 978 49.88 9.94 -19.89
CA TYR A 978 48.75 9.03 -20.16
C TYR A 978 47.42 9.63 -19.66
N PRO A 979 46.27 9.24 -20.23
CA PRO A 979 44.98 9.75 -19.82
C PRO A 979 44.48 9.04 -18.54
N LEU A 980 43.75 9.77 -17.70
CA LEU A 980 43.14 9.31 -16.46
C LEU A 980 41.65 9.04 -16.66
N ASN A 981 41.32 8.03 -17.47
CA ASN A 981 39.95 7.68 -17.90
C ASN A 981 38.90 7.46 -16.78
N ARG A 982 39.32 7.43 -15.50
CA ARG A 982 38.45 7.28 -14.32
C ARG A 982 38.09 8.62 -13.67
N ILE A 983 38.78 9.70 -14.00
CA ILE A 983 38.63 11.02 -13.36
C ILE A 983 37.83 11.94 -14.28
N SER A 984 36.66 12.40 -13.84
CA SER A 984 35.94 13.46 -14.53
C SER A 984 36.62 14.81 -14.33
N VAL A 985 36.55 15.69 -15.33
CA VAL A 985 37.05 17.07 -15.21
C VAL A 985 36.33 17.82 -14.09
N GLY A 986 35.01 17.66 -13.94
CA GLY A 986 34.22 18.34 -12.92
C GLY A 986 34.61 17.95 -11.49
N ASP A 987 34.88 16.68 -11.24
CA ASP A 987 35.27 16.21 -9.90
C ASP A 987 36.71 16.60 -9.55
N LEU A 988 37.63 16.56 -10.52
CA LEU A 988 38.98 17.09 -10.37
C LEU A 988 38.96 18.59 -10.05
N LEU A 989 38.20 19.38 -10.82
CA LEU A 989 38.10 20.83 -10.62
C LEU A 989 37.40 21.18 -9.30
N SER A 990 36.44 20.38 -8.83
CA SER A 990 35.84 20.59 -7.49
C SER A 990 36.81 20.39 -6.31
N ARG A 991 38.01 19.83 -6.54
CA ARG A 991 39.10 19.73 -5.55
C ARG A 991 40.18 20.79 -5.73
N VAL A 992 40.12 21.60 -6.78
CA VAL A 992 41.00 22.76 -6.96
C VAL A 992 40.50 23.89 -6.04
N PRO A 993 41.36 24.46 -5.16
CA PRO A 993 40.98 25.58 -4.32
C PRO A 993 40.44 26.78 -5.13
N THR A 994 39.41 27.42 -4.59
CA THR A 994 38.52 28.37 -5.29
C THR A 994 39.20 29.63 -5.85
N GLU A 995 40.44 29.92 -5.44
CA GLU A 995 41.27 31.02 -5.96
C GLU A 995 41.52 30.92 -7.49
N ALA A 996 41.28 29.76 -8.11
CA ALA A 996 41.42 29.53 -9.54
C ALA A 996 40.35 30.20 -10.44
N GLY A 997 39.28 30.77 -9.88
CA GLY A 997 38.26 31.52 -10.65
C GLY A 997 37.31 30.65 -11.51
N VAL A 998 37.17 29.37 -11.17
CA VAL A 998 36.31 28.41 -11.87
C VAL A 998 35.08 28.09 -11.00
N GLU A 999 33.88 28.40 -11.50
CA GLU A 999 32.65 27.88 -10.89
C GLU A 999 32.30 26.53 -11.51
N VAL A 1000 32.18 25.50 -10.66
CA VAL A 1000 31.61 24.20 -11.04
C VAL A 1000 30.19 24.14 -10.48
N LYS A 1001 29.20 23.85 -11.32
CA LYS A 1001 27.78 23.74 -10.97
C LYS A 1001 27.23 22.41 -11.47
N ASP A 1002 26.50 21.70 -10.63
CA ASP A 1002 25.83 20.46 -11.01
C ASP A 1002 24.73 20.76 -12.06
N GLU A 1003 24.48 19.83 -12.99
CA GLU A 1003 23.38 19.97 -13.95
C GLU A 1003 22.06 19.60 -13.26
N THR A 1004 21.24 20.63 -12.98
CA THR A 1004 19.96 20.49 -12.26
C THR A 1004 18.73 20.58 -13.16
N ARG A 1005 18.92 20.64 -14.48
CA ARG A 1005 17.80 20.56 -15.45
C ARG A 1005 17.26 19.13 -15.51
N PRO A 1006 15.93 18.91 -15.65
CA PRO A 1006 15.36 17.58 -15.81
C PRO A 1006 15.74 16.90 -17.13
N PHE A 1007 15.96 15.59 -17.08
CA PHE A 1007 16.26 14.68 -18.19
C PHE A 1007 15.23 13.54 -18.20
N VAL A 1008 14.59 13.25 -19.34
CA VAL A 1008 13.52 12.23 -19.43
C VAL A 1008 13.93 11.05 -20.30
N PHE A 1009 13.84 9.83 -19.76
CA PHE A 1009 14.12 8.58 -20.46
C PHE A 1009 12.81 7.79 -20.64
N ILE A 1010 12.39 7.62 -21.88
CA ILE A 1010 11.14 6.94 -22.25
C ILE A 1010 11.43 5.47 -22.59
N ILE A 1011 10.64 4.56 -22.02
CA ILE A 1011 10.71 3.11 -22.19
C ILE A 1011 9.36 2.61 -22.69
N ASP A 1012 9.19 2.62 -24.00
CA ASP A 1012 7.98 2.15 -24.66
C ASP A 1012 7.87 0.62 -24.56
N GLU A 1013 6.66 0.09 -24.38
CA GLU A 1013 6.38 -1.34 -24.19
C GLU A 1013 7.19 -2.00 -23.06
N ILE A 1014 7.28 -1.34 -21.89
CA ILE A 1014 8.16 -1.75 -20.77
C ILE A 1014 7.89 -3.19 -20.30
N ASN A 1015 6.66 -3.68 -20.39
CA ASN A 1015 6.27 -5.05 -20.05
C ASN A 1015 6.75 -6.10 -21.08
N ARG A 1016 7.14 -5.72 -22.30
CA ARG A 1016 7.62 -6.67 -23.34
C ARG A 1016 9.06 -7.15 -23.15
N GLY A 1017 9.81 -6.57 -22.21
CA GLY A 1017 11.16 -7.00 -21.82
C GLY A 1017 11.18 -7.66 -20.44
N ASN A 1018 12.20 -8.49 -20.16
CA ASN A 1018 12.44 -8.97 -18.78
C ASN A 1018 13.09 -7.83 -17.97
N ILE A 1019 12.26 -6.97 -17.38
CA ILE A 1019 12.68 -5.74 -16.71
C ILE A 1019 13.76 -6.01 -15.64
N SER A 1020 13.60 -7.05 -14.82
CA SER A 1020 14.57 -7.42 -13.78
C SER A 1020 15.94 -7.82 -14.35
N LYS A 1021 15.98 -8.47 -15.53
CA LYS A 1021 17.23 -8.77 -16.25
C LYS A 1021 17.84 -7.52 -16.92
N ILE A 1022 17.01 -6.60 -17.40
CA ILE A 1022 17.45 -5.39 -18.12
C ILE A 1022 18.02 -4.34 -17.16
N PHE A 1023 17.36 -4.11 -16.03
CA PHE A 1023 17.81 -3.16 -15.00
C PHE A 1023 18.90 -3.72 -14.08
N GLY A 1024 18.94 -5.04 -13.83
CA GLY A 1024 19.92 -5.66 -12.94
C GLY A 1024 19.94 -5.01 -11.56
N GLU A 1025 21.12 -4.56 -11.13
CA GLU A 1025 21.34 -3.88 -9.84
C GLU A 1025 20.57 -2.55 -9.73
N LEU A 1026 20.25 -1.91 -10.86
CA LEU A 1026 19.64 -0.58 -10.91
C LEU A 1026 18.17 -0.56 -10.47
N ILE A 1027 17.52 -1.72 -10.34
CA ILE A 1027 16.15 -1.83 -9.82
C ILE A 1027 15.98 -1.16 -8.45
N THR A 1028 17.06 -1.06 -7.66
CA THR A 1028 17.08 -0.29 -6.40
C THR A 1028 17.47 1.16 -6.61
N LEU A 1029 18.36 1.47 -7.56
CA LEU A 1029 18.90 2.83 -7.74
C LEU A 1029 17.94 3.80 -8.45
N ILE A 1030 16.92 3.30 -9.14
CA ILE A 1030 15.84 4.13 -9.72
C ILE A 1030 14.90 4.72 -8.66
N GLU A 1031 14.88 4.18 -7.44
CA GLU A 1031 14.03 4.63 -6.34
C GLU A 1031 14.41 6.07 -5.90
N PRO A 1032 13.47 7.02 -5.75
CA PRO A 1032 13.79 8.44 -5.53
C PRO A 1032 14.75 8.72 -4.37
N THR A 1033 14.65 7.95 -3.28
CA THR A 1033 15.50 8.06 -2.09
C THR A 1033 16.96 7.68 -2.34
N LYS A 1034 17.23 6.79 -3.31
CA LYS A 1034 18.51 6.14 -3.56
C LYS A 1034 19.33 6.79 -4.68
N ARG A 1035 18.77 7.80 -5.35
CA ARG A 1035 19.41 8.50 -6.48
C ARG A 1035 20.53 9.44 -6.04
N LYS A 1036 21.50 9.71 -6.93
CA LYS A 1036 22.58 10.67 -6.67
C LYS A 1036 21.97 12.06 -6.42
N GLY A 1037 22.23 12.62 -5.25
CA GLY A 1037 21.66 13.89 -4.77
C GLY A 1037 20.54 13.74 -3.72
N ALA A 1038 20.00 12.53 -3.51
CA ALA A 1038 19.01 12.26 -2.46
C ALA A 1038 19.67 11.96 -1.10
N LYS A 1039 18.88 12.01 -0.01
CA LYS A 1039 19.36 11.80 1.37
C LYS A 1039 19.92 10.39 1.64
N GLU A 1040 19.47 9.38 0.88
CA GLU A 1040 19.89 7.98 1.01
C GLU A 1040 20.57 7.48 -0.27
N ALA A 1041 21.24 8.39 -0.99
CA ALA A 1041 21.92 8.12 -2.25
C ALA A 1041 22.83 6.88 -2.19
N MET A 1042 22.69 6.02 -3.20
CA MET A 1042 23.37 4.74 -3.32
C MET A 1042 24.01 4.60 -4.71
N GLU A 1043 25.13 3.89 -4.76
CA GLU A 1043 25.78 3.48 -6.00
C GLU A 1043 25.97 1.96 -6.00
N ALA A 1044 25.93 1.34 -7.17
CA ALA A 1044 26.31 -0.05 -7.39
C ALA A 1044 27.56 -0.11 -8.28
N THR A 1045 28.46 -1.05 -8.00
CA THR A 1045 29.61 -1.32 -8.87
C THR A 1045 29.14 -2.13 -10.08
N LEU A 1046 29.27 -1.59 -11.29
CA LEU A 1046 28.85 -2.26 -12.51
C LEU A 1046 29.76 -3.49 -12.82
N PRO A 1047 29.20 -4.61 -13.30
CA PRO A 1047 29.90 -5.90 -13.30
C PRO A 1047 30.98 -6.05 -14.37
N TYR A 1048 30.92 -5.32 -15.49
CA TYR A 1048 31.92 -5.41 -16.55
C TYR A 1048 33.02 -4.36 -16.33
N SER A 1049 32.65 -3.08 -16.17
CA SER A 1049 33.62 -1.98 -16.01
C SER A 1049 34.24 -1.90 -14.61
N ASN A 1050 33.58 -2.46 -13.59
CA ASN A 1050 33.94 -2.36 -12.18
C ASN A 1050 34.00 -0.89 -11.69
N VAL A 1051 33.14 -0.02 -12.25
CA VAL A 1051 33.00 1.39 -11.89
C VAL A 1051 31.72 1.60 -11.05
N PRO A 1052 31.73 2.44 -9.99
CA PRO A 1052 30.52 2.83 -9.27
C PRO A 1052 29.57 3.67 -10.15
N PHE A 1053 28.30 3.28 -10.19
CA PHE A 1053 27.24 3.95 -10.94
C PHE A 1053 26.01 4.17 -10.07
N GLY A 1054 25.24 5.23 -10.35
CA GLY A 1054 23.97 5.51 -9.69
C GLY A 1054 23.15 6.50 -10.50
N VAL A 1055 21.82 6.39 -10.42
CA VAL A 1055 20.90 7.20 -11.22
C VAL A 1055 20.81 8.61 -10.64
N PRO A 1056 20.97 9.68 -11.44
CA PRO A 1056 20.83 11.06 -10.95
C PRO A 1056 19.39 11.43 -10.55
N ASN A 1057 19.25 12.34 -9.57
CA ASN A 1057 17.92 12.78 -9.13
C ASN A 1057 17.17 13.62 -10.18
N ASN A 1058 17.87 14.27 -11.12
CA ASN A 1058 17.28 15.02 -12.23
C ASN A 1058 16.85 14.15 -13.43
N VAL A 1059 17.07 12.83 -13.41
CA VAL A 1059 16.54 11.89 -14.41
C VAL A 1059 15.07 11.55 -14.09
N TYR A 1060 14.27 11.26 -15.10
CA TYR A 1060 12.88 10.82 -15.00
C TYR A 1060 12.68 9.61 -15.92
N LEU A 1061 11.97 8.57 -15.45
CA LEU A 1061 11.60 7.43 -16.28
C LEU A 1061 10.12 7.50 -16.64
N ILE A 1062 9.78 7.32 -17.92
CA ILE A 1062 8.39 7.17 -18.37
C ILE A 1062 8.29 5.85 -19.15
N GLY A 1063 7.65 4.85 -18.56
CA GLY A 1063 7.28 3.62 -19.26
C GLY A 1063 5.92 3.74 -19.96
N THR A 1064 5.70 2.95 -21.02
CA THR A 1064 4.35 2.63 -21.51
C THR A 1064 4.08 1.13 -21.35
N MET A 1065 2.84 0.76 -21.00
CA MET A 1065 2.43 -0.64 -20.80
C MET A 1065 1.06 -0.92 -21.43
N ASN A 1066 0.99 -1.89 -22.34
CA ASN A 1066 -0.27 -2.46 -22.80
C ASN A 1066 -0.74 -3.53 -21.82
N THR A 1067 -1.97 -3.42 -21.32
CA THR A 1067 -2.54 -4.39 -20.36
C THR A 1067 -3.24 -5.59 -21.01
N ALA A 1068 -3.57 -5.49 -22.31
CA ALA A 1068 -4.08 -6.62 -23.09
C ALA A 1068 -3.04 -7.75 -23.31
N ASP A 1069 -1.74 -7.46 -23.18
CA ASP A 1069 -0.65 -8.43 -23.37
C ASP A 1069 -0.53 -9.45 -22.21
N ARG A 1070 -1.55 -10.29 -22.01
CA ARG A 1070 -1.59 -11.37 -21.00
C ARG A 1070 -0.47 -12.42 -21.15
N SER A 1071 0.26 -12.41 -22.25
CA SER A 1071 1.34 -13.35 -22.59
C SER A 1071 2.67 -13.06 -21.88
N ILE A 1072 2.78 -11.93 -21.17
CA ILE A 1072 4.03 -11.44 -20.58
C ILE A 1072 3.82 -11.19 -19.08
N ALA A 1073 4.85 -11.50 -18.28
CA ALA A 1073 4.69 -11.79 -16.86
C ALA A 1073 4.06 -10.64 -16.05
N ILE A 1074 3.24 -10.99 -15.05
CA ILE A 1074 2.76 -10.07 -14.01
C ILE A 1074 3.97 -9.30 -13.46
N MET A 1075 4.00 -8.00 -13.69
CA MET A 1075 5.15 -7.16 -13.38
C MET A 1075 5.48 -7.22 -11.88
N ASP A 1076 6.75 -7.43 -11.56
CA ASP A 1076 7.25 -7.71 -10.21
C ASP A 1076 6.74 -6.67 -9.19
N THR A 1077 6.29 -7.16 -8.03
CA THR A 1077 5.96 -6.35 -6.85
C THR A 1077 7.07 -5.37 -6.45
N ALA A 1078 8.35 -5.70 -6.71
CA ALA A 1078 9.51 -4.85 -6.47
C ALA A 1078 9.65 -3.69 -7.48
N LEU A 1079 9.07 -3.82 -8.68
CA LEU A 1079 8.93 -2.74 -9.66
C LEU A 1079 7.67 -1.92 -9.38
N ARG A 1080 6.56 -2.57 -9.01
CA ARG A 1080 5.28 -1.90 -8.71
C ARG A 1080 5.35 -0.91 -7.54
N ARG A 1081 6.33 -1.08 -6.64
CA ARG A 1081 6.62 -0.15 -5.53
C ARG A 1081 7.51 1.03 -5.92
N ARG A 1082 7.99 1.10 -7.17
CA ARG A 1082 9.01 2.07 -7.62
C ARG A 1082 8.60 2.90 -8.82
N PHE A 1083 7.46 2.62 -9.45
CA PHE A 1083 6.84 3.46 -10.48
C PHE A 1083 5.44 3.90 -10.02
N GLN A 1084 5.07 5.14 -10.32
CA GLN A 1084 3.67 5.60 -10.35
C GLN A 1084 2.96 4.95 -11.53
N PHE A 1085 1.68 4.59 -11.36
CA PHE A 1085 0.88 3.92 -12.38
C PHE A 1085 -0.29 4.81 -12.80
N GLU A 1086 -0.16 5.42 -13.97
CA GLU A 1086 -1.15 6.34 -14.53
C GLU A 1086 -2.00 5.63 -15.60
N GLU A 1087 -3.30 5.59 -15.35
CA GLU A 1087 -4.27 4.81 -16.13
C GLU A 1087 -4.79 5.59 -17.33
N MET A 1088 -4.66 5.00 -18.52
CA MET A 1088 -5.09 5.56 -19.80
C MET A 1088 -6.12 4.63 -20.45
N MET A 1089 -7.37 4.76 -20.02
CA MET A 1089 -8.53 4.09 -20.62
C MET A 1089 -9.01 4.77 -21.91
N PRO A 1090 -9.81 4.11 -22.76
CA PRO A 1090 -10.43 4.75 -23.92
C PRO A 1090 -11.35 5.91 -23.51
N ASN A 1091 -10.98 7.13 -23.89
CA ASN A 1091 -11.80 8.31 -23.73
C ASN A 1091 -12.40 8.76 -25.09
N PRO A 1092 -13.70 8.54 -25.37
CA PRO A 1092 -14.31 8.95 -26.64
C PRO A 1092 -14.42 10.48 -26.82
N GLN A 1093 -14.35 11.26 -25.74
CA GLN A 1093 -14.37 12.72 -25.80
C GLN A 1093 -13.16 13.28 -26.58
N VAL A 1094 -12.05 12.52 -26.68
CA VAL A 1094 -10.91 12.87 -27.54
C VAL A 1094 -11.33 13.01 -29.01
N LEU A 1095 -12.23 12.15 -29.50
CA LEU A 1095 -12.75 12.23 -30.88
C LEU A 1095 -13.57 13.51 -31.07
N ARG A 1096 -14.47 13.82 -30.13
CA ARG A 1096 -15.28 15.06 -30.15
C ARG A 1096 -14.42 16.32 -30.09
N ASN A 1097 -13.35 16.29 -29.29
CA ASN A 1097 -12.43 17.42 -29.14
C ASN A 1097 -11.59 17.70 -30.40
N ILE A 1098 -11.37 16.70 -31.28
CA ILE A 1098 -10.62 16.86 -32.53
C ILE A 1098 -11.51 16.93 -33.78
N GLY A 1099 -12.83 16.71 -33.65
CA GLY A 1099 -13.77 16.63 -34.78
C GLY A 1099 -13.76 15.31 -35.55
N ALA A 1100 -13.34 14.21 -34.91
CA ALA A 1100 -13.33 12.85 -35.45
C ALA A 1100 -14.52 12.00 -34.96
N ASP A 1101 -15.50 12.62 -34.28
CA ASP A 1101 -16.67 11.99 -33.69
C ASP A 1101 -17.82 11.73 -34.66
N LYS A 1102 -17.74 12.23 -35.91
CA LYS A 1102 -18.87 12.18 -36.85
C LYS A 1102 -18.49 11.63 -38.21
N VAL A 1103 -19.38 10.79 -38.74
CA VAL A 1103 -19.41 10.37 -40.15
C VAL A 1103 -20.83 10.60 -40.67
N VAL A 1104 -20.94 11.09 -41.91
CA VAL A 1104 -22.22 11.39 -42.57
C VAL A 1104 -22.24 10.73 -43.94
N ASP A 1105 -23.34 10.06 -44.27
CA ASP A 1105 -23.63 9.56 -45.62
C ASP A 1105 -25.12 9.76 -45.95
N GLY A 1106 -25.40 10.36 -47.11
CA GLY A 1106 -26.74 10.84 -47.47
C GLY A 1106 -27.36 11.74 -46.39
N ASP A 1107 -28.55 11.36 -45.93
CA ASP A 1107 -29.28 12.01 -44.83
C ASP A 1107 -28.99 11.39 -43.44
N VAL A 1108 -27.98 10.52 -43.31
CA VAL A 1108 -27.66 9.77 -42.08
C VAL A 1108 -26.36 10.28 -41.45
N GLU A 1109 -26.44 10.68 -40.18
CA GLU A 1109 -25.29 11.00 -39.32
C GLU A 1109 -25.05 9.88 -38.28
N LEU A 1110 -23.78 9.58 -37.98
CA LEU A 1110 -23.31 8.61 -36.98
C LEU A 1110 -22.41 9.32 -35.95
N ASP A 1111 -22.70 9.14 -34.65
CA ASP A 1111 -21.75 9.48 -33.56
C ASP A 1111 -20.80 8.27 -33.34
N VAL A 1112 -19.55 8.44 -33.80
CA VAL A 1112 -18.45 7.46 -33.69
C VAL A 1112 -17.97 7.32 -32.25
N ALA A 1113 -18.06 8.38 -31.44
CA ALA A 1113 -17.69 8.35 -30.04
C ALA A 1113 -18.69 7.54 -29.21
N GLU A 1114 -20.00 7.70 -29.43
CA GLU A 1114 -21.05 6.88 -28.83
C GLU A 1114 -20.97 5.42 -29.30
N MET A 1115 -20.77 5.17 -30.60
CA MET A 1115 -20.54 3.83 -31.16
C MET A 1115 -19.36 3.13 -30.47
N LEU A 1116 -18.22 3.81 -30.31
CA LEU A 1116 -17.05 3.28 -29.59
C LEU A 1116 -17.36 3.00 -28.11
N GLU A 1117 -18.12 3.88 -27.46
CA GLU A 1117 -18.55 3.71 -26.08
C GLU A 1117 -19.44 2.47 -25.89
N VAL A 1118 -20.35 2.19 -26.84
CA VAL A 1118 -21.23 1.01 -26.83
C VAL A 1118 -20.46 -0.27 -27.14
N ILE A 1119 -19.51 -0.26 -28.09
CA ILE A 1119 -18.60 -1.39 -28.35
C ILE A 1119 -17.78 -1.70 -27.10
N ASN A 1120 -17.19 -0.69 -26.45
CA ASN A 1120 -16.36 -0.89 -25.27
C ASN A 1120 -17.15 -1.41 -24.06
N LYS A 1121 -18.38 -0.93 -23.82
CA LYS A 1121 -19.28 -1.48 -22.79
C LYS A 1121 -19.60 -2.96 -23.03
N ARG A 1122 -19.67 -3.41 -24.30
CA ARG A 1122 -19.89 -4.82 -24.65
C ARG A 1122 -18.61 -5.65 -24.47
N ILE A 1123 -17.45 -5.14 -24.85
CA ILE A 1123 -16.16 -5.84 -24.63
C ILE A 1123 -15.85 -5.98 -23.15
N GLU A 1124 -16.06 -4.93 -22.34
CA GLU A 1124 -15.87 -4.98 -20.88
C GLU A 1124 -16.77 -6.03 -20.22
N TYR A 1125 -17.99 -6.23 -20.75
CA TYR A 1125 -18.92 -7.26 -20.27
C TYR A 1125 -18.59 -8.68 -20.75
N LEU A 1126 -18.10 -8.83 -21.99
CA LEU A 1126 -17.82 -10.12 -22.63
C LEU A 1126 -16.39 -10.64 -22.41
N PHE A 1127 -15.48 -9.79 -21.95
CA PHE A 1127 -14.07 -10.12 -21.77
C PHE A 1127 -13.48 -9.46 -20.51
N ASP A 1128 -12.93 -8.25 -20.62
CA ASP A 1128 -12.58 -7.36 -19.51
C ASP A 1128 -12.36 -5.91 -20.01
N ARG A 1129 -12.17 -4.98 -19.09
CA ARG A 1129 -11.87 -3.55 -19.38
C ARG A 1129 -10.51 -3.30 -20.03
N GLU A 1130 -9.50 -4.15 -19.79
CA GLU A 1130 -8.13 -4.00 -20.28
C GLU A 1130 -8.01 -4.28 -21.79
N HIS A 1131 -9.04 -4.89 -22.38
CA HIS A 1131 -9.17 -5.17 -23.82
C HIS A 1131 -10.16 -4.21 -24.52
N THR A 1132 -10.53 -3.08 -23.91
CA THR A 1132 -11.38 -2.08 -24.57
C THR A 1132 -10.62 -1.31 -25.67
N ILE A 1133 -11.31 -0.92 -26.73
CA ILE A 1133 -10.69 -0.32 -27.93
C ILE A 1133 -10.45 1.17 -27.70
N GLY A 1134 -9.19 1.61 -27.83
CA GLY A 1134 -8.81 3.01 -27.68
C GLY A 1134 -9.27 3.93 -28.82
N HIS A 1135 -9.42 5.23 -28.53
CA HIS A 1135 -9.86 6.23 -29.50
C HIS A 1135 -8.88 6.44 -30.68
N ALA A 1136 -7.59 6.12 -30.53
CA ALA A 1136 -6.59 6.38 -31.58
C ALA A 1136 -6.84 5.59 -32.87
N PHE A 1137 -7.61 4.49 -32.84
CA PHE A 1137 -8.03 3.79 -34.06
C PHE A 1137 -8.95 4.63 -34.96
N PHE A 1138 -9.58 5.68 -34.42
CA PHE A 1138 -10.58 6.50 -35.11
C PHE A 1138 -10.10 7.93 -35.40
N THR A 1139 -8.90 8.33 -34.96
CA THR A 1139 -8.44 9.74 -35.08
C THR A 1139 -8.28 10.21 -36.51
N ASP A 1140 -7.98 9.32 -37.46
CA ASP A 1140 -7.90 9.66 -38.89
C ASP A 1140 -9.23 10.21 -39.47
N LEU A 1141 -10.37 9.93 -38.83
CA LEU A 1141 -11.68 10.44 -39.29
C LEU A 1141 -11.78 11.97 -39.19
N LYS A 1142 -10.88 12.61 -38.43
CA LYS A 1142 -10.71 14.07 -38.44
C LYS A 1142 -10.45 14.61 -39.86
N ASP A 1143 -9.56 13.94 -40.60
CA ASP A 1143 -9.10 14.41 -41.91
C ASP A 1143 -9.89 13.74 -43.06
N GLU A 1144 -10.51 12.58 -42.81
CA GLU A 1144 -11.36 11.85 -43.77
C GLU A 1144 -12.61 11.25 -43.08
N PRO A 1145 -13.66 12.06 -42.75
CA PRO A 1145 -14.87 11.62 -42.03
C PRO A 1145 -15.86 10.85 -42.94
N THR A 1146 -15.40 9.79 -43.61
CA THR A 1146 -16.18 9.02 -44.60
C THR A 1146 -16.49 7.61 -44.11
N VAL A 1147 -17.58 7.02 -44.62
CA VAL A 1147 -17.92 5.61 -44.36
C VAL A 1147 -16.84 4.68 -44.88
N GLN A 1148 -16.22 5.00 -46.02
CA GLN A 1148 -15.14 4.18 -46.61
C GLN A 1148 -13.86 4.22 -45.76
N LYS A 1149 -13.58 5.34 -45.08
CA LYS A 1149 -12.51 5.43 -44.09
C LYS A 1149 -12.83 4.61 -42.84
N LEU A 1150 -14.06 4.71 -42.33
CA LEU A 1150 -14.54 3.90 -41.21
C LEU A 1150 -14.50 2.39 -41.52
N ALA A 1151 -14.91 1.99 -42.73
CA ALA A 1151 -14.79 0.64 -43.26
C ALA A 1151 -13.33 0.16 -43.27
N SER A 1152 -12.39 1.02 -43.72
CA SER A 1152 -10.97 0.72 -43.68
C SER A 1152 -10.44 0.55 -42.26
N ILE A 1153 -10.89 1.35 -41.29
CA ILE A 1153 -10.53 1.22 -39.86
C ILE A 1153 -11.07 -0.10 -39.29
N PHE A 1154 -12.33 -0.44 -39.58
CA PHE A 1154 -12.94 -1.67 -39.09
C PHE A 1154 -12.27 -2.92 -39.69
N LYS A 1155 -12.17 -3.02 -41.03
CA LYS A 1155 -11.60 -4.19 -41.72
C LYS A 1155 -10.11 -4.43 -41.41
N LYS A 1156 -9.33 -3.38 -41.10
CA LYS A 1156 -7.87 -3.48 -40.87
C LYS A 1156 -7.43 -3.43 -39.41
N SER A 1157 -8.30 -3.04 -38.49
CA SER A 1157 -7.93 -2.86 -37.08
C SER A 1157 -8.98 -3.38 -36.11
N VAL A 1158 -10.24 -2.91 -36.18
CA VAL A 1158 -11.27 -3.32 -35.20
C VAL A 1158 -11.58 -4.81 -35.29
N ILE A 1159 -11.82 -5.35 -36.50
CA ILE A 1159 -12.18 -6.76 -36.68
C ILE A 1159 -10.98 -7.69 -36.35
N PRO A 1160 -9.74 -7.46 -36.84
CA PRO A 1160 -8.59 -8.25 -36.42
C PRO A 1160 -8.33 -8.24 -34.90
N LEU A 1161 -8.50 -7.08 -34.24
CA LEU A 1161 -8.32 -6.96 -32.79
C LEU A 1161 -9.40 -7.74 -32.02
N LEU A 1162 -10.66 -7.69 -32.48
CA LEU A 1162 -11.74 -8.50 -31.91
C LEU A 1162 -11.54 -10.02 -32.16
N GLN A 1163 -10.95 -10.41 -33.30
CA GLN A 1163 -10.57 -11.80 -33.58
C GLN A 1163 -9.42 -12.30 -32.68
N GLU A 1164 -8.49 -11.42 -32.30
CA GLU A 1164 -7.43 -11.74 -31.32
C GLU A 1164 -7.98 -11.87 -29.89
N TYR A 1165 -8.88 -10.97 -29.48
CA TYR A 1165 -9.50 -11.00 -28.14
C TYR A 1165 -10.48 -12.18 -27.99
N PHE A 1166 -11.37 -12.36 -28.95
CA PHE A 1166 -12.34 -13.44 -28.99
C PHE A 1166 -11.84 -14.53 -29.95
N TYR A 1167 -10.74 -15.19 -29.56
CA TYR A 1167 -10.00 -16.19 -30.34
C TYR A 1167 -10.91 -17.20 -31.05
N GLU A 1168 -11.16 -16.97 -32.35
CA GLU A 1168 -12.11 -17.67 -33.24
C GLU A 1168 -13.59 -17.73 -32.75
N ASP A 1169 -13.98 -16.98 -31.71
CA ASP A 1169 -15.35 -16.87 -31.21
C ASP A 1169 -16.09 -15.68 -31.85
N TYR A 1170 -16.45 -15.86 -33.12
CA TYR A 1170 -17.25 -14.90 -33.88
C TYR A 1170 -18.65 -14.66 -33.29
N SER A 1171 -19.14 -15.51 -32.38
CA SER A 1171 -20.41 -15.25 -31.67
C SER A 1171 -20.26 -14.06 -30.74
N LYS A 1172 -19.19 -14.02 -29.94
CA LYS A 1172 -18.86 -12.87 -29.08
C LYS A 1172 -18.50 -11.62 -29.88
N ILE A 1173 -17.85 -11.77 -31.05
CA ILE A 1173 -17.61 -10.63 -31.96
C ILE A 1173 -18.93 -10.05 -32.48
N ARG A 1174 -19.88 -10.90 -32.93
CA ARG A 1174 -21.25 -10.45 -33.31
C ARG A 1174 -21.96 -9.73 -32.18
N MET A 1175 -21.81 -10.20 -30.93
CA MET A 1175 -22.37 -9.53 -29.76
C MET A 1175 -21.74 -8.15 -29.49
N CYS A 1176 -20.43 -7.99 -29.69
CA CYS A 1176 -19.77 -6.68 -29.59
C CYS A 1176 -20.32 -5.69 -30.65
N LEU A 1177 -20.47 -6.16 -31.89
CA LEU A 1177 -20.96 -5.37 -33.02
C LEU A 1177 -22.48 -5.20 -33.06
N GLY A 1178 -23.23 -5.84 -32.15
CA GLY A 1178 -24.70 -5.82 -32.13
C GLY A 1178 -25.36 -6.64 -33.25
N ASP A 1179 -24.59 -7.36 -34.08
CA ASP A 1179 -25.08 -8.17 -35.21
C ASP A 1179 -26.04 -9.29 -34.80
N ASN A 1180 -26.12 -9.62 -33.50
CA ASN A 1180 -27.09 -10.54 -32.93
C ASN A 1180 -28.48 -9.92 -32.68
N GLY A 1181 -28.62 -8.59 -32.77
CA GLY A 1181 -29.86 -7.84 -32.55
C GLY A 1181 -30.38 -7.09 -33.78
N LYS A 1182 -29.60 -6.98 -34.86
CA LYS A 1182 -30.01 -6.32 -36.10
C LYS A 1182 -31.08 -7.12 -36.84
N GLU A 1183 -32.13 -6.46 -37.32
CA GLU A 1183 -33.20 -7.11 -38.12
C GLU A 1183 -32.80 -7.27 -39.59
N ASN A 1184 -32.04 -6.32 -40.18
CA ASN A 1184 -31.57 -6.43 -41.56
C ASN A 1184 -30.24 -7.19 -41.64
N THR A 1185 -30.21 -8.32 -42.36
CA THR A 1185 -28.99 -9.06 -42.63
C THR A 1185 -27.97 -8.26 -43.44
N GLU A 1186 -28.39 -7.30 -44.27
CA GLU A 1186 -27.47 -6.43 -45.04
C GLU A 1186 -26.67 -5.49 -44.12
N HIS A 1187 -27.10 -5.30 -42.86
CA HIS A 1187 -26.44 -4.45 -41.86
C HIS A 1187 -25.51 -5.23 -40.91
N MET A 1188 -25.50 -6.57 -40.98
CA MET A 1188 -24.64 -7.41 -40.14
C MET A 1188 -23.22 -7.47 -40.69
N PHE A 1189 -22.21 -7.14 -39.88
CA PHE A 1189 -20.81 -7.28 -40.30
C PHE A 1189 -20.36 -8.74 -40.36
N ILE A 1190 -20.93 -9.59 -39.53
CA ILE A 1190 -20.68 -11.04 -39.49
C ILE A 1190 -22.01 -11.80 -39.54
N LEU A 1191 -22.21 -12.54 -40.61
CA LEU A 1191 -23.31 -13.50 -40.76
C LEU A 1191 -22.99 -14.80 -40.00
N ALA A 1192 -24.03 -15.43 -39.44
CA ALA A 1192 -23.97 -16.77 -38.86
C ALA A 1192 -24.78 -17.74 -39.74
N ASN A 1193 -24.10 -18.62 -40.49
CA ASN A 1193 -24.73 -19.54 -41.43
C ASN A 1193 -24.84 -20.95 -40.84
N GLU A 1194 -26.06 -21.47 -40.69
CA GLU A 1194 -26.35 -22.81 -40.15
C GLU A 1194 -25.62 -23.92 -40.95
N ILE A 1195 -24.79 -24.73 -40.26
CA ILE A 1195 -23.99 -25.80 -40.87
C ILE A 1195 -24.85 -27.03 -41.13
N LYS A 1196 -25.17 -27.26 -42.41
CA LYS A 1196 -25.91 -28.45 -42.87
C LYS A 1196 -24.94 -29.59 -43.14
N LEU A 1197 -24.58 -30.31 -42.06
CA LEU A 1197 -23.63 -31.43 -42.02
C LEU A 1197 -23.75 -32.39 -43.22
N ASN A 1198 -24.99 -32.77 -43.56
CA ASN A 1198 -25.32 -33.71 -44.65
C ASN A 1198 -25.09 -33.18 -46.08
N GLN A 1199 -24.72 -31.90 -46.24
CA GLN A 1199 -24.33 -31.29 -47.51
C GLN A 1199 -22.81 -31.13 -47.66
N ILE A 1200 -22.08 -31.06 -46.53
CA ILE A 1200 -20.64 -30.79 -46.49
C ILE A 1200 -19.84 -32.10 -46.41
N PHE A 1201 -20.20 -33.01 -45.50
CA PHE A 1201 -19.45 -34.24 -45.25
C PHE A 1201 -20.10 -35.47 -45.87
N ARG A 1202 -19.28 -36.39 -46.39
CA ARG A 1202 -19.72 -37.67 -46.96
C ARG A 1202 -19.21 -38.84 -46.11
N GLY A 1203 -19.81 -39.04 -44.96
CA GLY A 1203 -19.49 -40.10 -44.01
C GLY A 1203 -20.37 -40.04 -42.77
N ASP A 1204 -20.03 -40.88 -41.79
CA ASP A 1204 -20.46 -40.68 -40.41
C ASP A 1204 -19.58 -39.61 -39.76
N THR A 1205 -20.17 -38.72 -38.95
CA THR A 1205 -19.47 -37.62 -38.26
C THR A 1205 -19.74 -37.61 -36.75
N SER A 1206 -20.32 -38.68 -36.20
CA SER A 1206 -20.75 -38.76 -34.80
C SER A 1206 -19.62 -38.67 -33.76
N ASP A 1207 -18.38 -38.99 -34.15
CA ASP A 1207 -17.18 -38.90 -33.30
C ASP A 1207 -16.45 -37.53 -33.35
N VAL A 1208 -17.04 -36.48 -33.96
CA VAL A 1208 -16.37 -35.18 -34.17
C VAL A 1208 -17.23 -34.01 -33.68
N ASP A 1209 -16.67 -33.18 -32.80
CA ASP A 1209 -17.28 -31.91 -32.35
C ASP A 1209 -17.21 -30.90 -33.51
N ILE A 1210 -18.36 -30.56 -34.11
CA ILE A 1210 -18.49 -29.66 -35.28
C ILE A 1210 -19.44 -28.53 -34.87
N PRO A 1211 -19.08 -27.24 -35.05
CA PRO A 1211 -19.93 -26.12 -34.65
C PRO A 1211 -21.23 -26.05 -35.48
N ASP A 1212 -22.29 -25.53 -34.86
CA ASP A 1212 -23.61 -25.35 -35.50
C ASP A 1212 -23.62 -24.27 -36.60
N TYR A 1213 -22.69 -23.30 -36.55
CA TYR A 1213 -22.66 -22.13 -37.43
C TYR A 1213 -21.28 -21.89 -38.05
N ALA A 1214 -21.28 -21.61 -39.35
CA ALA A 1214 -20.15 -21.05 -40.09
C ALA A 1214 -20.30 -19.53 -40.13
N TYR A 1215 -19.35 -18.83 -39.52
CA TYR A 1215 -19.34 -17.36 -39.51
C TYR A 1215 -18.65 -16.80 -40.76
N VAL A 1216 -19.24 -15.76 -41.34
CA VAL A 1216 -18.74 -15.12 -42.57
C VAL A 1216 -18.78 -13.61 -42.38
N ILE A 1217 -17.63 -12.95 -42.56
CA ILE A 1217 -17.52 -11.49 -42.60
C ILE A 1217 -18.16 -11.00 -43.90
N GLN A 1218 -19.14 -10.10 -43.79
CA GLN A 1218 -19.88 -9.52 -44.91
C GLN A 1218 -19.23 -8.20 -45.34
N ASP A 1219 -18.43 -8.25 -46.40
CA ASP A 1219 -17.62 -7.10 -46.86
C ASP A 1219 -18.48 -5.86 -47.17
N GLU A 1220 -19.69 -6.06 -47.70
CA GLU A 1220 -20.63 -5.01 -48.08
C GLU A 1220 -21.22 -4.24 -46.89
N ALA A 1221 -21.35 -4.89 -45.72
CA ALA A 1221 -21.95 -4.24 -44.54
C ALA A 1221 -21.10 -3.06 -44.04
N PHE A 1222 -19.78 -3.14 -44.21
CA PHE A 1222 -18.86 -2.09 -43.77
C PHE A 1222 -18.95 -0.81 -44.62
N ASP A 1223 -19.44 -0.90 -45.86
CA ASP A 1223 -19.63 0.25 -46.75
C ASP A 1223 -21.02 0.88 -46.59
N ASN A 1224 -21.83 0.41 -45.62
CA ASN A 1224 -23.16 0.93 -45.27
C ASN A 1224 -23.15 1.59 -43.88
N ILE A 1225 -23.52 2.86 -43.79
CA ILE A 1225 -23.57 3.63 -42.54
C ILE A 1225 -24.55 3.06 -41.50
N MET A 1226 -25.65 2.42 -41.93
CA MET A 1226 -26.65 1.84 -41.03
C MET A 1226 -26.10 0.69 -40.19
N SER A 1227 -25.16 -0.09 -40.75
CA SER A 1227 -24.46 -1.17 -40.04
C SER A 1227 -23.75 -0.68 -38.78
N TYR A 1228 -23.21 0.54 -38.82
CA TYR A 1228 -22.57 1.19 -37.67
C TYR A 1228 -23.58 1.86 -36.75
N LYS A 1229 -24.65 2.45 -37.31
CA LYS A 1229 -25.68 3.13 -36.52
C LYS A 1229 -26.44 2.16 -35.63
N GLU A 1230 -26.78 0.97 -36.14
CA GLU A 1230 -27.39 -0.13 -35.38
C GLU A 1230 -26.44 -0.80 -34.38
N ILE A 1231 -25.17 -0.38 -34.29
CA ILE A 1231 -24.31 -0.74 -33.14
C ILE A 1231 -24.82 -0.04 -31.87
N ILE A 1232 -25.28 1.22 -31.99
CA ILE A 1232 -25.68 2.07 -30.85
C ILE A 1232 -27.01 1.60 -30.26
N GLY A 1233 -28.05 1.54 -31.09
CA GLY A 1233 -29.42 1.14 -30.72
C GLY A 1233 -30.48 1.68 -31.69
#